data_AF-A0A9W7CR56-F1
#
_entry.id   AF-A0A9W7CR56-F1
#
_cell.length_a   1.000
_cell.length_b   1.000
_cell.length_c   1.000
_cell.angle_alpha   90.00
_cell.angle_beta   90.00
_cell.angle_gamma   90.00
#
_symmetry.space_group_name_H-M   'P 1'
#
loop_
_entity.id
_entity.type
_entity.pdbx_description
1 polymer ?
#
loop_
_entity_poly.entity_id
_entity_poly.type
_entity_poly.pdbx_seq_one_letter_code
_entity_poly.pdbx_strand_id
1 'polypeptide(L)'
;MATRFGAGKCVASAGDFNLQSFGTKTKYWDQRDSALAVSLQAGATESAVQESELELVQLQQVSRHGSRYPTKGNMAEISDLLDKLQTTYSSVIPDWLRNYSLPYNSTDAGELAPTGFKELVDYGARARASVGSAIPTAYNATLFKLAHTSVTRTSQSAQAYVVLLSRHVFKHADSRIARTVLDNASALLEYDEFQTSAKMNESIAFLKSQLHLPSDADLSTTDVASAFSACAFDIMLYNVTTDWCSLVDQTFLSHLEYSDELETFYEQGPGYKINNEISAVLLQDVYTYMINLTTGDTTIAGNLRFTHAETTLPLMTLLGYGNRTKLLASWTAEQIDSRGFHSSRLAPTASNIDFRLYRSKVDQKYYVSVWIQEVEAPVPGCDGALYCELSRVEEIWGHYINDYNFEAECASRSNKLGAQMARGFESFDKETPPNSLAPTLPVKAIVRFLVVTFVLSVFLLALTSRINDESGIVVNTDSLNAADVALVNPHSFGTMTTYWDQRGAASGLFLSNAQAVGVPASDLELLQIQQVSRHGSRERYAQTPILKLRSRLTHSLFYQDPFIRFYDICDRYLAEVKYNPNASAELKAYGISSQMNESVAHLKTQLNLPNNVNLSVTDVRAAFAACAFDVMVYGIADQWCSLMDQMFLNRLDYAEDLEAFYEQGAGYKINYEMAAVLLQDIYSFMKKFTTGETTIVGNLRFGHAETTLPLMTLLGFGDRTKLLSSWTDDQINSRGFRTSVLSPTASNIDFRLYRSFADQKYYVSVWIQEIEAPLPGCDGAIYCELSKVEQLWSHYLKNYDFKAECALPKRKKQHP
;
A
#
# COMPACT_ATOMS: atom_id res chain seq x y z
N MET A 1 -2.76 12.85 35.91
CA MET A 1 -2.18 13.52 37.08
C MET A 1 -2.55 12.71 38.33
N ALA A 2 -1.67 11.81 38.76
CA ALA A 2 -1.64 11.23 40.10
C ALA A 2 -0.23 10.66 40.29
N THR A 3 0.48 11.23 41.25
CA THR A 3 1.87 11.02 41.63
C THR A 3 2.08 9.67 42.33
N ARG A 4 3.11 8.92 41.94
CA ARG A 4 3.76 7.92 42.80
C ARG A 4 5.29 8.09 42.72
N PHE A 5 5.80 9.01 43.54
CA PHE A 5 7.18 8.96 44.01
C PHE A 5 7.19 8.13 45.28
N GLY A 6 7.96 7.04 45.30
CA GLY A 6 8.25 6.25 46.49
C GLY A 6 9.72 5.81 46.41
N ALA A 7 10.55 6.40 47.27
CA ALA A 7 11.97 6.11 47.36
C ALA A 7 12.24 4.79 48.12
N GLY A 8 13.11 3.96 47.54
CA GLY A 8 14.14 3.20 48.25
C GLY A 8 13.72 2.03 49.15
N LYS A 9 13.65 0.83 48.58
CA LYS A 9 14.21 -0.40 49.18
C LYS A 9 14.76 -1.30 48.06
N CYS A 10 16.07 -1.54 48.08
CA CYS A 10 16.76 -2.47 47.18
C CYS A 10 16.28 -3.91 47.40
N VAL A 11 15.79 -4.56 46.34
CA VAL A 11 15.77 -6.02 46.16
C VAL A 11 15.87 -6.33 44.65
N ALA A 12 16.91 -7.11 44.30
CA ALA A 12 17.25 -7.72 42.99
C ALA A 12 17.61 -6.79 41.81
N SER A 13 18.78 -7.04 41.22
CA SER A 13 19.39 -6.33 40.09
C SER A 13 18.49 -6.32 38.86
N ALA A 14 18.23 -5.12 38.30
CA ALA A 14 17.82 -4.98 36.91
C ALA A 14 18.84 -5.72 36.03
N GLY A 15 18.38 -6.62 35.16
CA GLY A 15 19.22 -7.57 34.42
C GLY A 15 20.30 -6.91 33.58
N ASP A 16 21.51 -7.46 33.64
CA ASP A 16 22.70 -7.12 32.84
C ASP A 16 22.51 -7.55 31.37
N PHE A 17 21.60 -6.93 30.62
CA PHE A 17 21.48 -7.15 29.18
C PHE A 17 21.49 -5.83 28.40
N ASN A 18 21.95 -5.92 27.15
CA ASN A 18 22.09 -4.80 26.25
C ASN A 18 20.72 -4.36 25.71
N LEU A 19 20.33 -3.13 26.02
CA LEU A 19 19.08 -2.50 25.53
C LEU A 19 19.07 -2.29 24.00
N GLN A 20 20.17 -2.60 23.32
CA GLN A 20 20.38 -2.45 21.87
C GLN A 20 20.28 -3.78 21.10
N SER A 21 19.65 -4.81 21.69
CA SER A 21 19.54 -6.16 21.11
C SER A 21 18.11 -6.54 20.69
N PHE A 22 17.37 -5.59 20.09
CA PHE A 22 15.98 -5.80 19.66
C PHE A 22 15.80 -5.72 18.14
N GLY A 23 16.86 -5.98 17.37
CA GLY A 23 16.83 -5.92 15.91
C GLY A 23 16.26 -4.59 15.38
N THR A 24 15.39 -4.65 14.38
CA THR A 24 14.74 -3.44 13.83
C THR A 24 13.72 -2.78 14.78
N LYS A 25 13.40 -3.41 15.92
CA LYS A 25 12.58 -2.85 17.01
C LYS A 25 13.44 -2.12 18.06
N THR A 26 14.75 -2.00 17.84
CA THR A 26 15.63 -1.24 18.72
C THR A 26 15.33 0.26 18.63
N LYS A 27 15.07 0.87 19.79
CA LYS A 27 14.90 2.32 19.94
C LYS A 27 16.17 3.07 19.51
N TYR A 28 16.04 4.20 18.81
CA TYR A 28 17.20 5.01 18.44
C TYR A 28 17.97 5.52 19.67
N TRP A 29 19.29 5.55 19.55
CA TRP A 29 20.18 6.26 20.45
C TRP A 29 21.29 6.92 19.62
N ASP A 30 21.96 7.90 20.21
CA ASP A 30 23.08 8.59 19.58
C ASP A 30 24.25 7.61 19.33
N GLN A 31 24.55 7.34 18.06
CA GLN A 31 25.54 6.33 17.66
C GLN A 31 26.98 6.87 17.62
N ARG A 32 27.21 8.16 17.85
CA ARG A 32 28.52 8.80 17.65
C ARG A 32 29.62 8.26 18.55
N ASP A 33 29.26 7.72 19.71
CA ASP A 33 30.16 7.04 20.65
C ASP A 33 29.93 5.52 20.72
N SER A 34 29.28 4.92 19.72
CA SER A 34 28.89 3.51 19.75
C SER A 34 29.90 2.58 19.09
N ALA A 35 29.72 1.26 19.29
CA ALA A 35 30.50 0.24 18.59
C ALA A 35 30.36 0.34 17.05
N LEU A 36 29.25 0.87 16.55
CA LEU A 36 29.07 1.15 15.12
C LEU A 36 30.04 2.26 14.67
N ALA A 37 30.18 3.35 15.44
CA ALA A 37 31.11 4.43 15.09
C ALA A 37 32.55 3.91 15.00
N VAL A 38 32.98 3.13 16.00
CA VAL A 38 34.30 2.50 16.01
C VAL A 38 34.48 1.60 14.78
N SER A 39 33.47 0.78 14.45
CA SER A 39 33.51 -0.10 13.28
C SER A 39 33.58 0.66 11.95
N LEU A 40 32.85 1.76 11.81
CA LEU A 40 32.85 2.57 10.58
C LEU A 40 34.19 3.29 10.40
N GLN A 41 34.76 3.80 11.49
CA GLN A 41 35.98 4.60 11.47
C GLN A 41 37.27 3.75 11.51
N ALA A 42 37.21 2.48 11.87
CA ALA A 42 38.38 1.59 11.93
C ALA A 42 39.13 1.44 10.59
N GLY A 43 38.44 1.66 9.46
CA GLY A 43 39.03 1.64 8.12
C GLY A 43 39.30 3.02 7.52
N ALA A 44 39.11 4.10 8.28
CA ALA A 44 39.31 5.45 7.78
C ALA A 44 40.80 5.75 7.58
N THR A 45 41.14 6.32 6.42
CA THR A 45 42.49 6.78 6.10
C THR A 45 42.54 8.30 6.13
N GLU A 46 43.75 8.87 6.23
CA GLU A 46 43.93 10.32 6.15
C GLU A 46 43.41 10.81 4.79
N SER A 47 42.40 11.69 4.83
CA SER A 47 41.79 12.19 3.61
C SER A 47 42.78 13.06 2.85
N ALA A 48 42.85 12.90 1.52
CA ALA A 48 43.73 13.68 0.66
C ALA A 48 43.42 15.19 0.68
N VAL A 49 42.24 15.57 1.17
CA VAL A 49 41.76 16.95 1.32
C VAL A 49 41.37 17.18 2.78
N GLN A 50 41.72 18.36 3.30
CA GLN A 50 41.36 18.77 4.66
C GLN A 50 39.93 19.35 4.67
N GLU A 51 39.13 19.03 5.69
CA GLU A 51 37.76 19.56 5.84
C GLU A 51 37.71 21.11 5.80
N SER A 52 38.73 21.78 6.34
CA SER A 52 38.84 23.25 6.31
C SER A 52 38.88 23.83 4.89
N GLU A 53 39.36 23.05 3.92
CA GLU A 53 39.44 23.41 2.50
C GLU A 53 38.12 23.16 1.76
N LEU A 54 37.13 22.54 2.41
CA LEU A 54 35.85 22.18 1.83
C LEU A 54 34.74 23.15 2.28
N GLU A 55 33.76 23.34 1.41
CA GLU A 55 32.52 24.04 1.68
C GLU A 55 31.35 23.09 1.42
N LEU A 56 30.53 22.81 2.44
CA LEU A 56 29.33 22.01 2.27
C LEU A 56 28.30 22.77 1.41
N VAL A 57 27.89 22.19 0.28
CA VAL A 57 26.96 22.81 -0.67
C VAL A 57 25.62 22.08 -0.77
N GLN A 58 25.55 20.80 -0.40
CA GLN A 58 24.31 20.02 -0.40
C GLN A 58 24.24 18.98 0.70
N LEU A 59 23.03 18.76 1.22
CA LEU A 59 22.66 17.65 2.10
C LEU A 59 21.55 16.81 1.45
N GLN A 60 21.82 15.54 1.19
CA GLN A 60 20.82 14.52 0.84
C GLN A 60 20.65 13.61 2.04
N GLN A 61 19.43 13.44 2.54
CA GLN A 61 19.17 12.61 3.71
C GLN A 61 18.07 11.59 3.42
N VAL A 62 18.27 10.38 3.95
CA VAL A 62 17.29 9.29 3.98
C VAL A 62 17.18 8.79 5.42
N SER A 63 15.97 8.85 6.00
CA SER A 63 15.76 8.52 7.39
C SER A 63 14.54 7.63 7.59
N ARG A 64 14.64 6.64 8.47
CA ARG A 64 13.51 5.84 8.93
C ARG A 64 12.62 6.68 9.86
N HIS A 65 11.34 6.34 9.95
CA HIS A 65 10.49 6.88 11.01
C HIS A 65 11.04 6.58 12.41
N GLY A 66 10.66 7.40 13.39
CA GLY A 66 11.00 7.20 14.79
C GLY A 66 10.26 6.05 15.45
N SER A 67 10.50 5.88 16.73
CA SER A 67 9.82 4.92 17.60
C SER A 67 8.30 5.03 17.50
N ARG A 68 7.63 3.88 17.43
CA ARG A 68 6.20 3.75 17.12
C ARG A 68 5.54 2.76 18.06
N TYR A 69 4.22 2.85 18.17
CA TYR A 69 3.45 1.78 18.78
C TYR A 69 3.53 0.48 17.94
N PRO A 70 3.28 -0.70 18.55
CA PRO A 70 3.23 -1.96 17.81
C PRO A 70 2.21 -1.91 16.67
N THR A 71 2.39 -2.73 15.64
CA THR A 71 1.36 -2.87 14.60
C THR A 71 0.19 -3.67 15.15
N LYS A 72 -0.95 -3.70 14.44
CA LYS A 72 -2.08 -4.56 14.81
C LYS A 72 -1.68 -6.03 14.98
N GLY A 73 -0.80 -6.53 14.10
CA GLY A 73 -0.26 -7.90 14.20
C GLY A 73 0.51 -8.12 15.50
N ASN A 74 1.49 -7.25 15.81
CA ASN A 74 2.24 -7.38 17.07
C ASN A 74 1.36 -7.22 18.31
N MET A 75 0.35 -6.33 18.28
CA MET A 75 -0.60 -6.21 19.38
C MET A 75 -1.41 -7.49 19.58
N ALA A 76 -1.85 -8.13 18.48
CA ALA A 76 -2.57 -9.40 18.54
C ALA A 76 -1.69 -10.51 19.11
N GLU A 77 -0.47 -10.68 18.60
CA GLU A 77 0.50 -11.68 19.09
C GLU A 77 0.78 -11.54 20.59
N ILE A 78 1.04 -10.31 21.06
CA ILE A 78 1.26 -10.04 22.50
C ILE A 78 -0.01 -10.29 23.31
N SER A 79 -1.19 -9.95 22.78
CA SER A 79 -2.47 -10.19 23.46
C SER A 79 -2.78 -11.68 23.56
N ASP A 80 -2.52 -12.45 22.50
CA ASP A 80 -2.74 -13.90 22.46
C ASP A 80 -1.83 -14.60 23.49
N LEU A 81 -0.57 -14.19 23.60
CA LEU A 81 0.33 -14.66 24.65
C LEU A 81 -0.21 -14.30 26.04
N LEU A 82 -0.61 -13.05 26.24
CA LEU A 82 -1.11 -12.57 27.52
C LEU A 82 -2.36 -13.35 27.96
N ASP A 83 -3.32 -13.52 27.05
CA ASP A 83 -4.55 -14.27 27.28
C ASP A 83 -4.24 -15.73 27.58
N LYS A 84 -3.34 -16.37 26.83
CA LYS A 84 -2.89 -17.75 27.10
C LYS A 84 -2.31 -17.87 28.51
N LEU A 85 -1.41 -16.97 28.91
CA LEU A 85 -0.78 -16.98 30.23
C LEU A 85 -1.80 -16.71 31.35
N GLN A 86 -2.67 -15.72 31.19
CA GLN A 86 -3.65 -15.32 32.21
C GLN A 86 -4.80 -16.31 32.38
N THR A 87 -5.20 -17.02 31.32
CA THR A 87 -6.30 -18.00 31.37
C THR A 87 -5.83 -19.40 31.77
N THR A 88 -4.72 -19.86 31.18
CA THR A 88 -4.26 -21.26 31.34
C THR A 88 -3.30 -21.41 32.51
N TYR A 89 -2.45 -20.40 32.74
CA TYR A 89 -1.34 -20.47 33.70
C TYR A 89 -1.45 -19.47 34.85
N SER A 90 -2.65 -18.89 35.06
CA SER A 90 -2.91 -17.82 36.04
C SER A 90 -2.37 -18.11 37.44
N SER A 91 -2.42 -19.36 37.89
CA SER A 91 -2.02 -19.79 39.23
C SER A 91 -0.51 -19.80 39.47
N VAL A 92 0.31 -19.84 38.41
CA VAL A 92 1.77 -20.01 38.52
C VAL A 92 2.55 -18.78 38.03
N ILE A 93 1.99 -17.99 37.12
CA ILE A 93 2.65 -16.78 36.60
C ILE A 93 2.80 -15.69 37.67
N PRO A 94 3.69 -14.69 37.49
CA PRO A 94 3.85 -13.58 38.43
C PRO A 94 2.59 -12.71 38.61
N ASP A 95 2.46 -12.07 39.79
CA ASP A 95 1.32 -11.19 40.13
C ASP A 95 1.14 -10.01 39.17
N TRP A 96 2.25 -9.42 38.72
CA TRP A 96 2.20 -8.31 37.79
C TRP A 96 1.58 -8.75 36.45
N LEU A 97 1.91 -9.96 35.99
CA LEU A 97 1.46 -10.50 34.71
C LEU A 97 -0.01 -10.93 34.75
N ARG A 98 -0.49 -11.44 35.90
CA ARG A 98 -1.93 -11.70 36.14
C ARG A 98 -2.81 -10.47 35.93
N ASN A 99 -2.29 -9.30 36.29
CA ASN A 99 -3.02 -8.03 36.25
C ASN A 99 -2.55 -7.11 35.11
N TYR A 100 -1.68 -7.60 34.24
CA TYR A 100 -1.12 -6.81 33.16
C TYR A 100 -2.18 -6.60 32.08
N SER A 101 -2.18 -5.39 31.52
CA SER A 101 -2.97 -5.02 30.35
C SER A 101 -2.09 -4.15 29.45
N LEU A 102 -2.25 -4.27 28.14
CA LEU A 102 -1.50 -3.44 27.20
C LEU A 102 -1.68 -1.95 27.53
N PRO A 103 -0.59 -1.15 27.60
CA PRO A 103 -0.66 0.28 27.93
C PRO A 103 -1.09 1.15 26.74
N TYR A 104 -1.46 0.53 25.62
CA TYR A 104 -1.87 1.12 24.35
C TYR A 104 -3.05 0.35 23.78
N ASN A 105 -3.78 0.94 22.84
CA ASN A 105 -4.96 0.34 22.24
C ASN A 105 -4.87 0.28 20.71
N SER A 106 -5.88 -0.34 20.07
CA SER A 106 -5.90 -0.54 18.62
C SER A 106 -5.93 0.74 17.79
N THR A 107 -6.30 1.89 18.36
CA THR A 107 -6.25 3.20 17.68
C THR A 107 -4.83 3.76 17.58
N ASP A 108 -3.93 3.33 18.48
CA ASP A 108 -2.51 3.72 18.46
C ASP A 108 -1.68 2.89 17.46
N ALA A 109 -2.25 1.80 16.92
CA ALA A 109 -1.51 0.76 16.21
C ALA A 109 -0.71 1.31 15.01
N GLY A 110 0.62 1.17 15.08
CA GLY A 110 1.55 1.56 14.04
C GLY A 110 1.78 3.07 13.88
N GLU A 111 1.18 3.91 14.72
CA GLU A 111 1.38 5.37 14.75
C GLU A 111 2.70 5.75 15.43
N LEU A 112 3.22 6.95 15.10
CA LEU A 112 4.44 7.46 15.74
C LEU A 112 4.20 7.71 17.23
N ALA A 113 5.07 7.17 18.08
CA ALA A 113 4.98 7.39 19.51
C ALA A 113 5.57 8.75 19.90
N PRO A 114 5.20 9.33 21.06
CA PRO A 114 5.83 10.55 21.57
C PRO A 114 7.36 10.46 21.64
N THR A 115 7.89 9.28 21.99
CA THR A 115 9.32 9.00 21.99
C THR A 115 9.92 9.13 20.59
N GLY A 116 9.26 8.58 19.56
CA GLY A 116 9.71 8.70 18.18
C GLY A 116 9.65 10.12 17.65
N PHE A 117 8.64 10.89 18.04
CA PHE A 117 8.60 12.32 17.75
C PHE A 117 9.82 13.04 18.34
N LYS A 118 10.13 12.79 19.61
CA LYS A 118 11.31 13.38 20.27
C LYS A 118 12.63 12.97 19.61
N GLU A 119 12.79 11.70 19.25
CA GLU A 119 13.97 11.20 18.53
C GLU A 119 14.26 12.02 17.27
N LEU A 120 13.22 12.29 16.46
CA LEU A 120 13.37 13.03 15.22
C LEU A 120 13.59 14.53 15.44
N VAL A 121 12.98 15.14 16.47
CA VAL A 121 13.27 16.53 16.85
C VAL A 121 14.74 16.67 17.25
N ASP A 122 15.22 15.78 18.12
CA ASP A 122 16.59 15.82 18.61
C ASP A 122 17.58 15.54 17.48
N TYR A 123 17.26 14.59 16.59
CA TYR A 123 18.05 14.32 15.39
C TYR A 123 18.09 15.55 14.46
N GLY A 124 16.95 16.17 14.18
CA GLY A 124 16.88 17.40 13.38
C GLY A 124 17.74 18.52 13.97
N ALA A 125 17.75 18.69 15.29
CA ALA A 125 18.59 19.65 15.98
C ALA A 125 20.09 19.36 15.80
N ARG A 126 20.50 18.09 15.97
CA ARG A 126 21.91 17.66 15.81
C ARG A 126 22.37 17.76 14.36
N ALA A 127 21.59 17.27 13.41
CA ALA A 127 21.87 17.41 11.99
C ALA A 127 22.02 18.89 11.61
N ARG A 128 21.10 19.75 12.07
CA ARG A 128 21.19 21.20 11.86
C ARG A 128 22.47 21.82 12.43
N ALA A 129 22.86 21.43 13.64
CA ALA A 129 24.10 21.89 14.25
C ALA A 129 25.33 21.44 13.44
N SER A 130 25.32 20.20 12.94
CA SER A 130 26.44 19.62 12.19
C SER A 130 26.71 20.31 10.85
N VAL A 131 25.69 20.88 10.20
CA VAL A 131 25.85 21.55 8.90
C VAL A 131 26.01 23.07 9.01
N GLY A 132 25.97 23.63 10.23
CA GLY A 132 26.27 25.03 10.52
C GLY A 132 25.47 26.03 9.68
N SER A 133 26.13 27.08 9.18
CA SER A 133 25.54 28.07 8.25
C SER A 133 25.70 27.69 6.77
N ALA A 134 26.33 26.56 6.45
CA ALA A 134 26.60 26.15 5.08
C ALA A 134 25.31 25.77 4.33
N ILE A 135 24.38 25.13 5.05
CA ILE A 135 23.00 24.92 4.57
C ILE A 135 22.09 26.02 5.15
N PRO A 136 21.19 26.65 4.38
CA PRO A 136 20.35 27.75 4.88
C PRO A 136 19.57 27.39 6.15
N THR A 137 19.49 28.30 7.12
CA THR A 137 18.87 28.03 8.43
C THR A 137 17.35 28.14 8.41
N ALA A 138 16.80 28.93 7.49
CA ALA A 138 15.37 29.03 7.26
C ALA A 138 14.96 28.08 6.13
N TYR A 139 13.86 27.36 6.33
CA TYR A 139 13.26 26.58 5.25
C TYR A 139 12.82 27.50 4.11
N ASN A 140 13.17 27.10 2.89
CA ASN A 140 12.72 27.70 1.65
C ASN A 140 12.45 26.57 0.65
N ALA A 141 11.25 26.50 0.09
CA ALA A 141 10.85 25.44 -0.83
C ALA A 141 11.67 25.41 -2.14
N THR A 142 12.37 26.49 -2.49
CA THR A 142 13.32 26.50 -3.63
C THR A 142 14.67 25.89 -3.27
N LEU A 143 15.02 25.86 -1.97
CA LEU A 143 16.31 25.37 -1.46
C LEU A 143 16.16 24.02 -0.71
N PHE A 144 14.94 23.62 -0.35
CA PHE A 144 14.68 22.42 0.41
C PHE A 144 13.57 21.57 -0.20
N LYS A 145 13.82 20.26 -0.24
CA LYS A 145 12.80 19.24 -0.50
C LYS A 145 12.62 18.40 0.77
N LEU A 146 11.37 18.17 1.14
CA LEU A 146 10.99 17.30 2.24
C LEU A 146 10.05 16.23 1.68
N ALA A 147 10.41 14.97 1.85
CA ALA A 147 9.73 13.84 1.26
C ALA A 147 9.44 12.74 2.29
N HIS A 148 8.24 12.19 2.16
CA HIS A 148 7.62 11.10 2.91
C HIS A 148 7.66 9.69 2.34
N THR A 149 7.17 8.67 3.07
CA THR A 149 6.32 7.61 2.48
C THR A 149 4.83 7.92 2.74
N SER A 150 3.88 7.16 2.16
CA SER A 150 2.43 7.39 2.38
C SER A 150 1.98 7.11 3.82
N VAL A 151 2.84 6.51 4.63
CA VAL A 151 2.48 6.03 5.96
C VAL A 151 2.52 7.17 6.98
N THR A 152 1.48 7.28 7.81
CA THR A 152 1.32 8.39 8.77
C THR A 152 2.56 8.64 9.64
N ARG A 153 3.18 7.58 10.18
CA ARG A 153 4.38 7.68 11.02
C ARG A 153 5.60 8.29 10.32
N THR A 154 5.78 8.10 9.02
CA THR A 154 6.89 8.74 8.28
C THR A 154 6.59 10.21 8.02
N SER A 155 5.32 10.57 7.83
CA SER A 155 4.86 11.96 7.77
C SER A 155 5.10 12.71 9.08
N GLN A 156 4.67 12.12 10.20
CA GLN A 156 4.87 12.70 11.53
C GLN A 156 6.37 12.80 11.87
N SER A 157 7.18 11.83 11.44
CA SER A 157 8.65 11.87 11.61
C SER A 157 9.27 13.03 10.83
N ALA A 158 8.84 13.24 9.58
CA ALA A 158 9.28 14.39 8.79
C ALA A 158 8.92 15.72 9.47
N GLN A 159 7.69 15.84 10.00
CA GLN A 159 7.23 17.01 10.76
C GLN A 159 8.06 17.26 12.00
N ALA A 160 8.33 16.20 12.78
CA ALA A 160 9.15 16.28 13.98
C ALA A 160 10.56 16.77 13.66
N TYR A 161 11.20 16.20 12.64
CA TYR A 161 12.56 16.56 12.25
C TYR A 161 12.70 18.03 11.82
N VAL A 162 11.74 18.55 11.06
CA VAL A 162 11.80 19.94 10.55
C VAL A 162 11.14 20.97 11.48
N VAL A 163 10.73 20.58 12.69
CA VAL A 163 10.00 21.48 13.61
C VAL A 163 10.81 22.75 13.96
N LEU A 164 12.14 22.63 13.97
CA LEU A 164 13.08 23.74 14.19
C LEU A 164 13.37 24.56 12.92
N LEU A 165 12.93 24.10 11.74
CA LEU A 165 13.22 24.69 10.43
C LEU A 165 12.06 25.49 9.81
N SER A 166 10.77 25.11 9.99
CA SER A 166 9.55 25.92 9.70
C SER A 166 8.22 25.14 9.75
N ARG A 167 7.10 25.90 9.73
CA ARG A 167 5.69 25.55 10.03
C ARG A 167 4.84 24.78 8.99
N HIS A 168 5.35 24.24 7.89
CA HIS A 168 4.48 23.51 6.92
C HIS A 168 5.20 22.31 6.29
N VAL A 169 4.51 21.17 6.20
CA VAL A 169 5.06 19.89 5.73
C VAL A 169 4.36 19.40 4.47
N PHE A 170 5.15 18.93 3.51
CA PHE A 170 4.69 18.32 2.27
C PHE A 170 4.96 16.81 2.27
N LYS A 171 4.03 16.07 1.66
CA LYS A 171 4.00 14.61 1.64
C LYS A 171 4.66 14.05 0.39
N HIS A 172 5.42 12.97 0.51
CA HIS A 172 5.71 12.04 -0.59
C HIS A 172 5.40 10.60 -0.17
N ALA A 173 5.32 9.69 -1.13
CA ALA A 173 5.02 8.27 -0.96
C ALA A 173 5.62 7.49 -2.11
N ASP A 174 6.41 6.49 -1.76
CA ASP A 174 6.75 5.38 -2.64
C ASP A 174 6.36 4.09 -1.91
N SER A 175 5.71 3.19 -2.63
CA SER A 175 5.39 1.83 -2.17
C SER A 175 5.11 0.94 -3.38
N ARG A 176 6.17 0.50 -4.07
CA ARG A 176 6.09 -0.59 -5.05
C ARG A 176 7.30 -1.50 -4.96
N ILE A 177 7.33 -2.49 -4.05
CA ILE A 177 8.03 -3.79 -4.23
C ILE A 177 7.45 -4.78 -3.22
N ALA A 178 6.96 -5.94 -3.67
CA ALA A 178 6.53 -7.04 -2.78
C ALA A 178 6.33 -8.39 -3.52
N ARG A 179 7.15 -8.74 -4.54
CA ARG A 179 6.86 -9.95 -5.36
C ARG A 179 8.04 -10.89 -5.63
N THR A 180 9.29 -10.48 -5.41
CA THR A 180 10.46 -11.33 -5.73
C THR A 180 10.97 -12.16 -4.55
N VAL A 181 10.78 -11.67 -3.33
CA VAL A 181 11.28 -12.28 -2.10
C VAL A 181 10.15 -12.95 -1.32
N LEU A 182 9.02 -12.24 -1.16
CA LEU A 182 7.82 -12.72 -0.47
C LEU A 182 7.17 -13.97 -1.10
N ASP A 183 7.37 -14.22 -2.40
CA ASP A 183 6.84 -15.39 -3.12
C ASP A 183 7.89 -16.52 -3.28
N ASN A 184 9.11 -16.33 -2.77
CA ASN A 184 10.15 -17.35 -2.83
C ASN A 184 10.10 -18.22 -1.58
N ALA A 185 9.54 -19.43 -1.68
CA ALA A 185 9.48 -20.40 -0.58
C ALA A 185 10.85 -20.77 0.01
N SER A 186 11.96 -20.48 -0.69
CA SER A 186 13.32 -20.67 -0.16
C SER A 186 13.89 -19.45 0.60
N ALA A 187 13.21 -18.30 0.58
CA ALA A 187 13.71 -17.05 1.15
C ALA A 187 13.82 -17.08 2.67
N LEU A 188 12.92 -17.81 3.35
CA LEU A 188 12.88 -17.90 4.80
C LEU A 188 13.38 -19.25 5.34
N LEU A 189 14.05 -20.09 4.53
CA LEU A 189 14.52 -21.41 4.98
C LEU A 189 15.37 -21.35 6.24
N GLU A 190 16.33 -20.42 6.30
CA GLU A 190 17.18 -20.27 7.48
C GLU A 190 16.39 -19.75 8.68
N TYR A 191 15.40 -18.89 8.46
CA TYR A 191 14.50 -18.45 9.52
C TYR A 191 13.65 -19.62 10.05
N ASP A 192 12.99 -20.36 9.16
CA ASP A 192 12.15 -21.51 9.47
C ASP A 192 12.95 -22.63 10.16
N GLU A 193 14.17 -22.90 9.68
CA GLU A 193 15.09 -23.86 10.32
C GLU A 193 15.47 -23.38 11.73
N PHE A 194 15.74 -22.09 11.92
CA PHE A 194 16.07 -21.53 13.22
C PHE A 194 14.91 -21.64 14.22
N GLN A 195 13.66 -21.49 13.78
CA GLN A 195 12.46 -21.68 14.62
C GLN A 195 12.43 -23.09 15.25
N THR A 196 12.94 -24.10 14.57
CA THR A 196 12.96 -25.49 15.07
C THR A 196 14.29 -25.89 15.73
N SER A 197 15.22 -24.94 15.88
CA SER A 197 16.58 -25.21 16.35
C SER A 197 16.66 -25.43 17.86
N ALA A 198 17.76 -26.06 18.31
CA ALA A 198 18.06 -26.23 19.73
C ALA A 198 18.12 -24.89 20.50
N LYS A 199 18.61 -23.82 19.87
CA LYS A 199 18.72 -22.49 20.49
C LYS A 199 17.35 -21.85 20.74
N MET A 200 16.41 -22.06 19.82
CA MET A 200 15.03 -21.63 20.03
C MET A 200 14.35 -22.45 21.14
N ASN A 201 14.59 -23.76 21.18
CA ASN A 201 14.11 -24.61 22.28
C ASN A 201 14.70 -24.20 23.64
N GLU A 202 15.96 -23.77 23.68
CA GLU A 202 16.58 -23.18 24.87
C GLU A 202 15.86 -21.90 25.30
N SER A 203 15.51 -21.00 24.36
CA SER A 203 14.74 -19.79 24.65
C SER A 203 13.32 -20.08 25.14
N ILE A 204 12.64 -21.10 24.58
CA ILE A 204 11.34 -21.57 25.09
C ILE A 204 11.49 -22.09 26.52
N ALA A 205 12.46 -22.97 26.77
CA ALA A 205 12.71 -23.52 28.10
C ALA A 205 13.08 -22.43 29.11
N PHE A 206 13.87 -21.45 28.70
CA PHE A 206 14.23 -20.29 29.49
C PHE A 206 12.98 -19.47 29.87
N LEU A 207 12.14 -19.11 28.90
CA LEU A 207 10.92 -18.34 29.16
C LEU A 207 9.95 -19.10 30.09
N LYS A 208 9.78 -20.42 29.88
CA LYS A 208 9.00 -21.27 30.80
C LYS A 208 9.52 -21.17 32.23
N SER A 209 10.84 -21.22 32.41
CA SER A 209 11.50 -21.10 33.71
C SER A 209 11.22 -19.73 34.35
N GLN A 210 11.39 -18.63 33.61
CA GLN A 210 11.12 -17.27 34.12
C GLN A 210 9.65 -17.04 34.49
N LEU A 211 8.73 -17.70 33.78
CA LEU A 211 7.30 -17.65 34.04
C LEU A 211 6.82 -18.66 35.11
N HIS A 212 7.73 -19.48 35.66
CA HIS A 212 7.42 -20.59 36.57
C HIS A 212 6.41 -21.60 36.01
N LEU A 213 6.43 -21.84 34.70
CA LEU A 213 5.53 -22.77 34.04
C LEU A 213 6.00 -24.23 34.22
N PRO A 214 5.06 -25.20 34.23
CA PRO A 214 5.39 -26.62 34.12
C PRO A 214 6.22 -26.92 32.86
N SER A 215 7.05 -27.97 32.92
CA SER A 215 7.91 -28.36 31.77
C SER A 215 7.11 -28.69 30.51
N ASP A 216 5.91 -29.26 30.69
CA ASP A 216 4.96 -29.62 29.64
C ASP A 216 4.02 -28.48 29.23
N ALA A 217 4.22 -27.25 29.73
CA ALA A 217 3.46 -26.09 29.30
C ALA A 217 3.59 -25.86 27.78
N ASP A 218 2.49 -25.46 27.16
CA ASP A 218 2.39 -25.25 25.73
C ASP A 218 2.79 -23.80 25.39
N LEU A 219 4.08 -23.60 25.11
CA LEU A 219 4.62 -22.36 24.56
C LEU A 219 5.25 -22.64 23.20
N SER A 220 4.84 -21.85 22.21
CA SER A 220 5.33 -21.86 20.84
C SER A 220 6.48 -20.87 20.63
N THR A 221 7.13 -20.91 19.47
CA THR A 221 8.14 -19.91 19.10
C THR A 221 7.53 -18.52 18.94
N THR A 222 6.28 -18.42 18.47
CA THR A 222 5.52 -17.16 18.40
C THR A 222 5.30 -16.56 19.78
N ASP A 223 5.02 -17.38 20.81
CA ASP A 223 4.89 -16.91 22.19
C ASP A 223 6.21 -16.29 22.69
N VAL A 224 7.34 -16.95 22.41
CA VAL A 224 8.67 -16.44 22.78
C VAL A 224 9.00 -15.13 22.05
N ALA A 225 8.73 -15.06 20.74
CA ALA A 225 8.91 -13.85 19.94
C ALA A 225 7.98 -12.70 20.40
N SER A 226 6.80 -13.03 20.91
CA SER A 226 5.86 -12.06 21.49
C SER A 226 6.38 -11.47 22.80
N ALA A 227 6.99 -12.28 23.68
CA ALA A 227 7.64 -11.79 24.89
C ALA A 227 8.85 -10.88 24.58
N PHE A 228 9.67 -11.25 23.58
CA PHE A 228 10.75 -10.41 23.06
C PHE A 228 10.22 -9.07 22.54
N SER A 229 9.17 -9.10 21.73
CA SER A 229 8.56 -7.90 21.16
C SER A 229 7.92 -7.02 22.24
N ALA A 230 7.24 -7.62 23.23
CA ALA A 230 6.64 -6.88 24.35
C ALA A 230 7.71 -6.12 25.14
N CYS A 231 8.83 -6.76 25.48
CA CYS A 231 9.96 -6.07 26.12
C CYS A 231 10.55 -4.96 25.23
N ALA A 232 10.71 -5.22 23.93
CA ALA A 232 11.19 -4.19 22.99
C ALA A 232 10.29 -2.94 23.00
N PHE A 233 8.97 -3.11 23.02
CA PHE A 233 8.01 -2.00 23.05
C PHE A 233 7.96 -1.30 24.41
N ASP A 234 8.09 -2.02 25.53
CA ASP A 234 8.19 -1.42 26.87
C ASP A 234 9.40 -0.49 26.99
N ILE A 235 10.56 -0.92 26.49
CA ILE A 235 11.77 -0.10 26.43
C ILE A 235 11.59 1.07 25.45
N MET A 236 11.12 0.78 24.23
CA MET A 236 10.96 1.76 23.17
C MET A 236 10.04 2.91 23.58
N LEU A 237 8.87 2.57 24.11
CA LEU A 237 7.80 3.53 24.40
C LEU A 237 8.02 4.22 25.76
N TYR A 238 8.41 3.45 26.78
CA TYR A 238 8.35 3.90 28.16
C TYR A 238 9.68 3.81 28.92
N ASN A 239 10.73 3.27 28.30
CA ASN A 239 12.02 3.00 28.94
C ASN A 239 11.86 2.12 30.20
N VAL A 240 10.89 1.20 30.16
CA VAL A 240 10.61 0.24 31.22
C VAL A 240 11.47 -0.99 31.00
N THR A 241 12.25 -1.36 32.01
CA THR A 241 13.09 -2.56 32.03
C THR A 241 12.59 -3.60 33.06
N THR A 242 11.37 -3.41 33.56
CA THR A 242 10.64 -4.34 34.42
C THR A 242 9.61 -5.12 33.61
N ASP A 243 8.74 -5.89 34.27
CA ASP A 243 7.61 -6.56 33.63
C ASP A 243 8.07 -7.53 32.52
N TRP A 244 7.71 -7.32 31.25
CA TRP A 244 8.14 -8.19 30.16
C TRP A 244 9.66 -8.31 30.05
N CYS A 245 10.38 -7.23 30.32
CA CYS A 245 11.83 -7.23 30.29
C CYS A 245 12.49 -7.93 31.49
N SER A 246 11.73 -8.27 32.53
CA SER A 246 12.22 -9.13 33.61
C SER A 246 12.23 -10.63 33.25
N LEU A 247 11.61 -10.99 32.12
CA LEU A 247 11.47 -12.38 31.66
C LEU A 247 12.54 -12.79 30.64
N VAL A 248 13.50 -11.91 30.35
CA VAL A 248 14.52 -12.10 29.30
C VAL A 248 15.92 -11.83 29.85
N ASP A 249 16.93 -12.45 29.24
CA ASP A 249 18.35 -12.18 29.49
C ASP A 249 19.12 -11.95 28.19
N GLN A 250 20.43 -11.68 28.26
CA GLN A 250 21.24 -11.39 27.08
C GLN A 250 21.26 -12.55 26.07
N THR A 251 21.31 -13.81 26.54
CA THR A 251 21.33 -14.98 25.66
C THR A 251 20.00 -15.12 24.92
N PHE A 252 18.89 -14.96 25.64
CA PHE A 252 17.55 -14.91 25.07
C PHE A 252 17.45 -13.81 24.00
N LEU A 253 17.90 -12.59 24.32
CA LEU A 253 17.89 -11.49 23.36
C LEU A 253 18.77 -11.76 22.15
N SER A 254 19.97 -12.32 22.32
CA SER A 254 20.86 -12.70 21.21
C SER A 254 20.19 -13.71 20.27
N HIS A 255 19.50 -14.72 20.80
CA HIS A 255 18.78 -15.71 19.98
C HIS A 255 17.63 -15.09 19.20
N LEU A 256 16.80 -14.27 19.85
CA LEU A 256 15.61 -13.70 19.24
C LEU A 256 15.96 -12.55 18.28
N GLU A 257 16.98 -11.75 18.58
CA GLU A 257 17.51 -10.78 17.63
C GLU A 257 18.07 -11.48 16.39
N TYR A 258 18.80 -12.59 16.56
CA TYR A 258 19.32 -13.36 15.42
C TYR A 258 18.19 -13.99 14.59
N SER A 259 17.12 -14.45 15.23
CA SER A 259 15.90 -14.91 14.54
C SER A 259 15.30 -13.79 13.68
N ASP A 260 15.04 -12.62 14.25
CA ASP A 260 14.52 -11.43 13.53
C ASP A 260 15.48 -11.01 12.40
N GLU A 261 16.80 -11.19 12.60
CA GLU A 261 17.80 -10.87 11.60
C GLU A 261 17.90 -11.87 10.47
N LEU A 262 17.65 -13.16 10.68
CA LEU A 262 17.57 -14.12 9.58
C LEU A 262 16.44 -13.70 8.62
N GLU A 263 15.26 -13.41 9.15
CA GLU A 263 14.15 -12.87 8.36
C GLU A 263 14.56 -11.56 7.68
N THR A 264 15.01 -10.57 8.46
CA THR A 264 15.35 -9.24 7.93
C THR A 264 16.48 -9.32 6.88
N PHE A 265 17.50 -10.15 7.09
CA PHE A 265 18.65 -10.31 6.20
C PHE A 265 18.24 -10.89 4.85
N TYR A 266 17.38 -11.91 4.85
CA TYR A 266 16.94 -12.55 3.62
C TYR A 266 15.76 -11.84 2.95
N GLU A 267 14.91 -11.14 3.69
CA GLU A 267 13.79 -10.41 3.09
C GLU A 267 14.16 -9.02 2.58
N GLN A 268 15.01 -8.31 3.33
CA GLN A 268 15.23 -6.86 3.18
C GLN A 268 16.72 -6.51 3.15
N GLY A 269 17.57 -7.32 3.77
CA GLY A 269 19.01 -7.14 3.85
C GLY A 269 19.75 -7.80 2.69
N PRO A 270 21.06 -8.06 2.84
CA PRO A 270 21.91 -8.47 1.73
C PRO A 270 21.82 -9.97 1.38
N GLY A 271 20.88 -10.73 1.97
CA GLY A 271 20.73 -12.16 1.74
C GLY A 271 20.43 -12.52 0.28
N TYR A 272 19.70 -11.65 -0.43
CA TYR A 272 19.57 -11.71 -1.88
C TYR A 272 20.03 -10.42 -2.54
N LYS A 273 20.77 -10.58 -3.64
CA LYS A 273 21.28 -9.48 -4.47
C LYS A 273 20.21 -8.42 -4.79
N ILE A 274 18.99 -8.85 -5.08
CA ILE A 274 17.89 -7.93 -5.42
C ILE A 274 17.50 -7.02 -4.26
N ASN A 275 17.59 -7.48 -3.02
CA ASN A 275 17.12 -6.74 -1.84
C ASN A 275 17.90 -5.44 -1.62
N ASN A 276 19.20 -5.43 -1.91
CA ASN A 276 19.99 -4.21 -1.85
C ASN A 276 19.95 -3.46 -3.19
N GLU A 277 19.88 -4.15 -4.32
CA GLU A 277 19.89 -3.50 -5.64
C GLU A 277 18.62 -2.70 -5.97
N ILE A 278 17.47 -3.03 -5.37
CA ILE A 278 16.28 -2.17 -5.48
C ILE A 278 16.55 -0.75 -4.98
N SER A 279 17.51 -0.53 -4.08
CA SER A 279 17.91 0.80 -3.62
C SER A 279 18.73 1.58 -4.63
N ALA A 280 19.14 0.98 -5.75
CA ALA A 280 19.83 1.71 -6.82
C ALA A 280 18.95 2.84 -7.37
N VAL A 281 17.61 2.69 -7.38
CA VAL A 281 16.69 3.77 -7.78
C VAL A 281 16.79 4.98 -6.85
N LEU A 282 16.90 4.74 -5.54
CA LEU A 282 17.08 5.79 -4.56
C LEU A 282 18.48 6.41 -4.67
N LEU A 283 19.51 5.61 -4.91
CA LEU A 283 20.87 6.08 -5.14
C LEU A 283 20.97 6.95 -6.41
N GLN A 284 20.29 6.56 -7.49
CA GLN A 284 20.16 7.34 -8.72
C GLN A 284 19.53 8.71 -8.46
N ASP A 285 18.47 8.79 -7.66
CA ASP A 285 17.83 10.07 -7.28
C ASP A 285 18.78 10.95 -6.43
N VAL A 286 19.43 10.37 -5.41
CA VAL A 286 20.44 11.06 -4.59
C VAL A 286 21.56 11.63 -5.46
N TYR A 287 22.12 10.81 -6.34
CA TYR A 287 23.18 11.20 -7.27
C TYR A 287 22.72 12.29 -8.26
N THR A 288 21.53 12.15 -8.84
CA THR A 288 20.96 13.13 -9.79
C THR A 288 20.85 14.51 -9.15
N TYR A 289 20.41 14.62 -7.90
CA TYR A 289 20.34 15.91 -7.23
C TYR A 289 21.72 16.51 -6.92
N MET A 290 22.73 15.68 -6.65
CA MET A 290 24.11 16.16 -6.48
C MET A 290 24.65 16.72 -7.78
N ILE A 291 24.51 15.99 -8.89
CA ILE A 291 24.98 16.43 -10.22
C ILE A 291 24.23 17.68 -10.69
N ASN A 292 22.91 17.72 -10.55
CA ASN A 292 22.14 18.91 -10.93
C ASN A 292 22.55 20.15 -10.14
N LEU A 293 23.11 20.01 -8.94
CA LEU A 293 23.65 21.14 -8.20
C LEU A 293 25.00 21.58 -8.79
N THR A 294 25.86 20.63 -9.18
CA THR A 294 27.17 20.96 -9.77
C THR A 294 27.02 21.62 -11.14
N THR A 295 25.97 21.31 -11.89
CA THR A 295 25.64 21.93 -13.20
C THR A 295 24.80 23.21 -13.09
N GLY A 296 24.20 23.47 -11.92
CA GLY A 296 23.29 24.60 -11.71
C GLY A 296 21.84 24.38 -12.16
N ASP A 297 21.47 23.15 -12.52
CA ASP A 297 20.10 22.75 -12.88
C ASP A 297 19.16 22.69 -11.66
N THR A 298 19.71 22.67 -10.44
CA THR A 298 18.95 22.79 -9.20
C THR A 298 19.60 23.73 -8.21
N THR A 299 18.80 24.31 -7.32
CA THR A 299 19.26 25.11 -6.17
C THR A 299 18.94 24.45 -4.83
N ILE A 300 18.49 23.20 -4.86
CA ILE A 300 18.14 22.43 -3.67
C ILE A 300 19.41 22.14 -2.86
N ALA A 301 19.56 22.81 -1.72
CA ALA A 301 20.63 22.64 -0.76
C ALA A 301 20.34 21.52 0.25
N GLY A 302 19.06 21.21 0.53
CA GLY A 302 18.67 20.15 1.45
C GLY A 302 17.53 19.29 0.92
N ASN A 303 17.74 17.98 0.76
CA ASN A 303 16.70 17.05 0.29
C ASN A 303 16.55 15.89 1.29
N LEU A 304 15.48 15.96 2.08
CA LEU A 304 15.25 15.16 3.27
C LEU A 304 14.13 14.15 3.03
N ARG A 305 14.42 12.84 3.09
CA ARG A 305 13.47 11.76 2.80
C ARG A 305 13.20 10.91 4.05
N PHE A 306 11.94 10.63 4.35
CA PHE A 306 11.50 9.83 5.50
C PHE A 306 10.78 8.56 5.05
N THR A 307 11.22 7.40 5.53
CA THR A 307 10.85 6.07 5.03
C THR A 307 10.87 5.00 6.13
N HIS A 308 11.01 3.73 5.77
CA HIS A 308 11.01 2.55 6.63
C HIS A 308 12.38 1.83 6.66
N ALA A 309 12.51 0.81 7.51
CA ALA A 309 13.74 0.00 7.57
C ALA A 309 13.99 -0.71 6.23
N GLU A 310 12.90 -1.12 5.60
CA GLU A 310 12.74 -1.71 4.27
C GLU A 310 13.28 -0.82 3.14
N THR A 311 13.73 0.41 3.44
CA THR A 311 14.43 1.28 2.49
C THR A 311 15.83 1.64 2.97
N THR A 312 16.00 1.97 4.26
CA THR A 312 17.31 2.37 4.79
C THR A 312 18.28 1.19 4.83
N LEU A 313 17.81 -0.01 5.19
CA LEU A 313 18.65 -1.20 5.29
C LEU A 313 19.15 -1.70 3.91
N PRO A 314 18.30 -1.87 2.89
CA PRO A 314 18.72 -2.02 1.50
C PRO A 314 19.76 -1.00 1.04
N LEU A 315 19.57 0.30 1.35
CA LEU A 315 20.50 1.34 0.93
C LEU A 315 21.86 1.22 1.64
N MET A 316 21.87 1.03 2.96
CA MET A 316 23.12 0.81 3.71
C MET A 316 23.89 -0.40 3.21
N THR A 317 23.17 -1.49 2.93
CA THR A 317 23.77 -2.72 2.43
C THR A 317 24.27 -2.57 1.00
N LEU A 318 23.55 -1.85 0.12
CA LEU A 318 23.97 -1.49 -1.24
C LEU A 318 25.28 -0.70 -1.23
N LEU A 319 25.38 0.30 -0.36
CA LEU A 319 26.57 1.15 -0.21
C LEU A 319 27.77 0.41 0.38
N GLY A 320 27.56 -0.72 1.06
CA GLY A 320 28.63 -1.57 1.60
C GLY A 320 28.84 -1.48 3.11
N TYR A 321 27.94 -0.82 3.86
CA TYR A 321 28.05 -0.67 5.32
C TYR A 321 27.46 -1.84 6.13
N GLY A 322 26.74 -2.75 5.48
CA GLY A 322 26.24 -3.97 6.11
C GLY A 322 27.04 -5.20 5.69
N ASN A 323 27.48 -6.02 6.64
CA ASN A 323 28.17 -7.28 6.33
C ASN A 323 27.25 -8.19 5.50
N ARG A 324 27.76 -8.69 4.38
CA ARG A 324 27.01 -9.52 3.42
C ARG A 324 27.27 -11.02 3.58
N THR A 325 28.01 -11.43 4.61
CA THR A 325 28.22 -12.85 4.95
C THR A 325 26.86 -13.48 5.25
N LYS A 326 26.54 -14.57 4.56
CA LYS A 326 25.27 -15.29 4.74
C LYS A 326 25.12 -15.75 6.18
N LEU A 327 24.00 -15.39 6.80
CA LEU A 327 23.59 -15.86 8.12
C LEU A 327 22.97 -17.26 7.98
N LEU A 328 23.31 -18.18 8.89
CA LEU A 328 22.79 -19.55 8.86
C LEU A 328 22.13 -19.93 10.19
N ALA A 329 21.03 -20.68 10.13
CA ALA A 329 20.33 -21.23 11.29
C ALA A 329 21.25 -22.13 12.15
N SER A 330 22.20 -22.79 11.51
CA SER A 330 23.13 -23.74 12.13
C SER A 330 24.25 -23.09 12.97
N TRP A 331 24.38 -21.76 12.98
CA TRP A 331 25.46 -21.06 13.68
C TRP A 331 25.51 -21.36 15.18
N THR A 332 26.73 -21.41 15.74
CA THR A 332 26.96 -21.52 17.19
C THR A 332 26.66 -20.20 17.90
N ALA A 333 26.54 -20.23 19.23
CA ALA A 333 26.33 -19.01 20.01
C ALA A 333 27.45 -17.99 19.78
N GLU A 334 28.71 -18.44 19.70
CA GLU A 334 29.84 -17.56 19.42
C GLU A 334 29.77 -16.93 18.02
N GLN A 335 29.29 -17.67 17.02
CA GLN A 335 29.09 -17.15 15.67
C GLN A 335 27.94 -16.14 15.61
N ILE A 336 26.86 -16.39 16.35
CA ILE A 336 25.74 -15.45 16.49
C ILE A 336 26.22 -14.18 17.18
N ASP A 337 26.96 -14.27 18.29
CA ASP A 337 27.41 -13.09 19.04
C ASP A 337 28.49 -12.27 18.29
N SER A 338 29.31 -12.92 17.46
CA SER A 338 30.40 -12.26 16.70
C SER A 338 30.02 -11.83 15.27
N ARG A 339 28.76 -11.98 14.90
CA ARG A 339 28.29 -11.69 13.53
C ARG A 339 28.51 -10.25 13.11
N GLY A 340 28.78 -10.04 11.83
CA GLY A 340 29.00 -8.70 11.28
C GLY A 340 27.73 -7.95 10.86
N PHE A 341 26.59 -8.63 10.77
CA PHE A 341 25.31 -8.01 10.41
C PHE A 341 24.44 -7.89 11.67
N HIS A 342 24.17 -6.65 12.08
CA HIS A 342 23.28 -6.35 13.19
C HIS A 342 22.19 -5.37 12.74
N SER A 343 20.95 -5.83 12.65
CA SER A 343 19.82 -4.99 12.22
C SER A 343 19.51 -3.87 13.22
N SER A 344 19.78 -4.09 14.52
CA SER A 344 19.69 -3.08 15.59
C SER A 344 20.67 -1.91 15.46
N ARG A 345 21.80 -2.11 14.76
CA ARG A 345 22.79 -1.05 14.49
C ARG A 345 22.52 -0.35 13.16
N LEU A 346 22.16 -1.13 12.14
CA LEU A 346 21.93 -0.61 10.79
C LEU A 346 20.56 0.08 10.66
N ALA A 347 19.51 -0.54 11.17
CA ALA A 347 18.14 -0.05 11.05
C ALA A 347 17.36 -0.04 12.37
N PRO A 348 17.87 0.57 13.46
CA PRO A 348 17.05 0.96 14.62
C PRO A 348 15.95 1.95 14.18
N THR A 349 15.02 2.27 15.06
CA THR A 349 14.07 3.38 14.81
C THR A 349 14.87 4.67 14.55
N ALA A 350 14.31 5.62 13.81
CA ALA A 350 15.01 6.86 13.40
C ALA A 350 16.38 6.68 12.69
N SER A 351 16.69 5.48 12.19
CA SER A 351 17.91 5.19 11.41
C SER A 351 18.08 6.22 10.27
N ASN A 352 19.29 6.70 10.04
CA ASN A 352 19.57 7.80 9.14
C ASN A 352 20.86 7.61 8.32
N ILE A 353 20.81 8.12 7.09
CA ILE A 353 21.89 8.09 6.09
C ILE A 353 21.93 9.48 5.47
N ASP A 354 23.06 10.18 5.59
CA ASP A 354 23.30 11.45 4.89
C ASP A 354 24.37 11.28 3.81
N PHE A 355 24.16 11.93 2.67
CA PHE A 355 25.18 12.19 1.67
C PHE A 355 25.39 13.70 1.63
N ARG A 356 26.63 14.12 1.86
CA ARG A 356 27.01 15.52 1.92
C ARG A 356 27.92 15.83 0.74
N LEU A 357 27.50 16.78 -0.09
CA LEU A 357 28.27 17.25 -1.23
C LEU A 357 29.05 18.49 -0.81
N TYR A 358 30.37 18.43 -0.96
CA TYR A 358 31.29 19.51 -0.66
C TYR A 358 31.92 20.04 -1.95
N ARG A 359 32.21 21.34 -1.97
CA ARG A 359 33.03 22.00 -2.99
C ARG A 359 34.35 22.42 -2.38
N SER A 360 35.45 22.07 -3.02
CA SER A 360 36.79 22.49 -2.63
C SER A 360 37.01 23.97 -2.90
N LYS A 361 37.53 24.68 -1.90
CA LYS A 361 37.91 26.09 -2.00
C LYS A 361 39.19 26.29 -2.80
N VAL A 362 39.99 25.23 -2.97
CA VAL A 362 41.32 25.28 -3.60
C VAL A 362 41.21 25.09 -5.11
N ASP A 363 40.54 24.02 -5.54
CA ASP A 363 40.50 23.59 -6.95
C ASP A 363 39.09 23.50 -7.54
N GLN A 364 38.06 23.87 -6.75
CA GLN A 364 36.64 23.85 -7.14
C GLN A 364 36.09 22.46 -7.49
N LYS A 365 36.82 21.38 -7.18
CA LYS A 365 36.32 20.01 -7.31
C LYS A 365 35.24 19.71 -6.28
N TYR A 366 34.41 18.71 -6.57
CA TYR A 366 33.36 18.24 -5.67
C TYR A 366 33.76 16.94 -4.97
N TYR A 367 33.39 16.83 -3.70
CA TYR A 367 33.65 15.67 -2.84
C TYR A 367 32.37 15.24 -2.15
N VAL A 368 32.19 13.92 -1.97
CA VAL A 368 31.06 13.33 -1.25
C VAL A 368 31.56 12.71 0.05
N SER A 369 30.91 13.04 1.15
CA SER A 369 31.05 12.35 2.44
C SER A 369 29.71 11.69 2.80
N VAL A 370 29.77 10.49 3.36
CA VAL A 370 28.59 9.71 3.74
C VAL A 370 28.55 9.56 5.25
N TRP A 371 27.40 9.81 5.85
CA TRP A 371 27.19 9.72 7.28
C TRP A 371 26.16 8.63 7.56
N ILE A 372 26.53 7.68 8.39
CA ILE A 372 25.68 6.56 8.80
C ILE A 372 25.37 6.74 10.27
N GLN A 373 24.09 6.90 10.59
CA GLN A 373 23.63 7.10 11.96
C GLN A 373 24.32 8.29 12.66
N GLU A 374 24.41 9.43 11.99
CA GLU A 374 25.11 10.63 12.45
C GLU A 374 26.64 10.47 12.62
N VAL A 375 27.23 9.38 12.13
CA VAL A 375 28.69 9.14 12.14
C VAL A 375 29.25 9.29 10.73
N GLU A 376 30.23 10.15 10.55
CA GLU A 376 30.97 10.24 9.29
C GLU A 376 31.70 8.91 9.01
N ALA A 377 31.47 8.35 7.82
CA ALA A 377 31.94 7.03 7.44
C ALA A 377 32.76 7.09 6.13
N PRO A 378 33.84 6.29 6.01
CA PRO A 378 34.57 6.15 4.76
C PRO A 378 33.66 5.64 3.64
N VAL A 379 33.74 6.26 2.45
CA VAL A 379 32.97 5.80 1.29
C VAL A 379 33.53 4.46 0.81
N PRO A 380 32.76 3.35 0.85
CA PRO A 380 33.27 2.03 0.46
C PRO A 380 33.73 2.03 -1.00
N GLY A 381 34.95 1.54 -1.25
CA GLY A 381 35.60 1.57 -2.57
C GLY A 381 36.45 2.83 -2.85
N CYS A 382 36.51 3.77 -1.90
CA CYS A 382 37.29 5.01 -2.00
C CYS A 382 38.49 5.05 -1.05
N ASP A 383 39.26 3.94 -0.97
CA ASP A 383 40.53 3.84 -0.24
C ASP A 383 40.50 4.30 1.23
N GLY A 384 39.33 4.20 1.89
CA GLY A 384 39.14 4.62 3.28
C GLY A 384 38.92 6.14 3.46
N ALA A 385 38.80 6.91 2.38
CA ALA A 385 38.60 8.35 2.46
C ALA A 385 37.21 8.72 3.00
N LEU A 386 37.18 9.68 3.94
CA LEU A 386 35.94 10.29 4.44
C LEU A 386 35.34 11.25 3.42
N TYR A 387 36.19 11.89 2.60
CA TYR A 387 35.81 12.77 1.50
C TYR A 387 36.27 12.17 0.17
N CYS A 388 35.34 11.56 -0.56
CA CYS A 388 35.63 10.92 -1.83
C CYS A 388 35.38 11.89 -2.99
N GLU A 389 36.34 12.07 -3.92
CA GLU A 389 36.13 12.93 -5.09
C GLU A 389 34.92 12.43 -5.90
N LEU A 390 34.05 13.33 -6.36
CA LEU A 390 32.80 12.98 -7.03
C LEU A 390 33.02 12.09 -8.27
N SER A 391 34.09 12.32 -9.03
CA SER A 391 34.48 11.48 -10.17
C SER A 391 34.77 10.03 -9.75
N ARG A 392 35.40 9.83 -8.59
CA ARG A 392 35.65 8.50 -8.03
C ARG A 392 34.35 7.86 -7.52
N VAL A 393 33.44 8.65 -6.95
CA VAL A 393 32.11 8.18 -6.55
C VAL A 393 31.31 7.68 -7.76
N GLU A 394 31.38 8.39 -8.89
CA GLU A 394 30.77 7.98 -10.16
C GLU A 394 31.33 6.65 -10.67
N GLU A 395 32.62 6.39 -10.49
CA GLU A 395 33.22 5.08 -10.80
C GLU A 395 32.71 3.98 -9.88
N ILE A 396 32.68 4.24 -8.56
CA ILE A 396 32.28 3.25 -7.54
C ILE A 396 30.80 2.87 -7.72
N TRP A 397 29.93 3.87 -7.92
CA TRP A 397 28.49 3.65 -8.07
C TRP A 397 28.05 3.48 -9.51
N GLY A 398 28.98 3.50 -10.47
CA GLY A 398 28.71 3.59 -11.91
C GLY A 398 27.68 2.59 -12.41
N HIS A 399 27.81 1.33 -12.00
CA HIS A 399 26.82 0.30 -12.35
C HIS A 399 25.40 0.66 -11.88
N TYR A 400 25.25 1.13 -10.64
CA TYR A 400 23.96 1.46 -10.05
C TYR A 400 23.37 2.75 -10.60
N ILE A 401 24.19 3.77 -10.86
CA ILE A 401 23.69 5.08 -11.33
C ILE A 401 23.46 5.12 -12.84
N ASN A 402 24.22 4.36 -13.64
CA ASN A 402 24.15 4.41 -15.11
C ASN A 402 23.48 3.19 -15.75
N ASP A 403 23.78 1.99 -15.25
CA ASP A 403 23.42 0.75 -15.95
C ASP A 403 22.20 0.04 -15.33
N TYR A 404 21.99 0.21 -14.03
CA TYR A 404 20.96 -0.52 -13.30
C TYR A 404 19.56 -0.10 -13.75
N ASN A 405 18.83 -1.05 -14.34
CA ASN A 405 17.46 -0.88 -14.78
C ASN A 405 16.52 -1.68 -13.89
N PHE A 406 15.98 -1.00 -12.89
CA PHE A 406 15.01 -1.55 -11.94
C PHE A 406 13.84 -2.27 -12.64
N GLU A 407 13.27 -1.66 -13.68
CA GLU A 407 12.15 -2.25 -14.41
C GLU A 407 12.54 -3.55 -15.14
N ALA A 408 13.75 -3.64 -15.67
CA ALA A 408 14.26 -4.84 -16.33
C ALA A 408 14.55 -5.95 -15.32
N GLU A 409 15.20 -5.62 -14.19
CA GLU A 409 15.49 -6.57 -13.11
C GLU A 409 14.20 -7.14 -12.52
N CYS A 410 13.22 -6.28 -12.22
CA CYS A 410 11.91 -6.70 -11.72
C CYS A 410 11.05 -7.42 -12.78
N ALA A 411 11.26 -7.17 -14.08
CA ALA A 411 10.59 -7.90 -15.16
C ALA A 411 11.22 -9.28 -15.45
N SER A 412 12.51 -9.48 -15.17
CA SER A 412 13.26 -10.67 -15.59
C SER A 412 12.82 -11.99 -14.92
N ARG A 413 12.07 -11.93 -13.80
CA ARG A 413 11.57 -13.12 -13.09
C ARG A 413 10.13 -13.52 -13.43
N SER A 414 9.35 -12.69 -14.12
CA SER A 414 8.10 -13.17 -14.73
C SER A 414 8.37 -14.14 -15.90
N ASN A 415 9.56 -14.07 -16.50
CA ASN A 415 9.92 -14.92 -17.65
C ASN A 415 10.75 -16.16 -17.28
N LYS A 416 11.45 -16.17 -16.13
CA LYS A 416 12.26 -17.33 -15.71
C LYS A 416 11.45 -18.50 -15.16
N LEU A 417 10.26 -18.25 -14.61
CA LEU A 417 9.34 -19.31 -14.18
C LEU A 417 8.76 -20.06 -15.40
N GLY A 418 8.44 -19.32 -16.49
CA GLY A 418 8.07 -19.91 -17.77
C GLY A 418 9.20 -20.72 -18.43
N ALA A 419 10.46 -20.26 -18.33
CA ALA A 419 11.61 -20.94 -18.95
C ALA A 419 12.16 -22.15 -18.15
N GLN A 420 11.73 -22.37 -16.90
CA GLN A 420 12.01 -23.60 -16.16
C GLN A 420 10.92 -24.67 -16.36
N MET A 421 9.66 -24.26 -16.62
CA MET A 421 8.60 -25.19 -17.06
C MET A 421 8.77 -25.63 -18.52
N ALA A 422 9.36 -24.80 -19.39
CA ALA A 422 9.61 -25.14 -20.79
C ALA A 422 10.82 -26.07 -21.02
N ARG A 423 11.64 -26.37 -20.01
CA ARG A 423 12.82 -27.26 -20.14
C ARG A 423 12.52 -28.75 -19.88
N GLY A 424 11.24 -29.12 -19.79
CA GLY A 424 10.77 -30.51 -19.75
C GLY A 424 10.31 -31.07 -21.11
N PHE A 425 10.24 -30.25 -22.16
CA PHE A 425 9.79 -30.65 -23.49
C PHE A 425 10.62 -29.93 -24.56
N GLU A 426 11.77 -30.50 -24.91
CA GLU A 426 12.40 -30.37 -26.24
C GLU A 426 13.69 -31.23 -26.25
N SER A 427 13.51 -32.55 -26.21
CA SER A 427 14.37 -33.43 -26.99
C SER A 427 13.75 -33.51 -28.38
N PHE A 428 14.33 -32.83 -29.37
CA PHE A 428 14.47 -33.29 -30.76
C PHE A 428 15.09 -32.16 -31.61
N ASP A 429 16.25 -32.49 -32.16
CA ASP A 429 16.91 -31.99 -33.36
C ASP A 429 17.49 -30.55 -33.47
N LYS A 430 18.81 -30.54 -33.31
CA LYS A 430 19.88 -29.81 -34.03
C LYS A 430 19.51 -29.20 -35.39
N GLU A 431 19.99 -27.98 -35.68
CA GLU A 431 21.25 -27.68 -36.39
C GLU A 431 21.42 -26.15 -36.57
N THR A 432 22.68 -25.68 -36.62
CA THR A 432 23.12 -24.26 -36.68
C THR A 432 23.70 -23.90 -38.09
N PRO A 433 24.21 -22.67 -38.35
CA PRO A 433 23.72 -21.66 -39.32
C PRO A 433 24.71 -21.49 -40.52
N PRO A 434 24.71 -20.43 -41.41
CA PRO A 434 25.20 -19.07 -41.03
C PRO A 434 24.78 -17.84 -41.92
N ASN A 435 25.08 -16.64 -41.38
CA ASN A 435 25.57 -15.39 -42.03
C ASN A 435 24.74 -14.49 -42.98
N SER A 436 24.57 -13.22 -42.52
CA SER A 436 25.16 -11.97 -43.07
C SER A 436 24.23 -10.79 -43.42
N LEU A 437 24.63 -9.63 -42.87
CA LEU A 437 24.63 -8.23 -43.38
C LEU A 437 23.32 -7.54 -43.88
N ALA A 438 23.04 -6.39 -43.25
CA ALA A 438 22.18 -5.27 -43.70
C ALA A 438 22.71 -4.64 -45.03
N PRO A 439 22.00 -3.75 -45.78
CA PRO A 439 21.08 -2.69 -45.29
C PRO A 439 19.94 -2.16 -46.24
N THR A 440 19.22 -1.12 -45.77
CA THR A 440 18.41 -0.06 -46.47
C THR A 440 16.96 -0.30 -46.96
N LEU A 441 16.08 0.66 -46.59
CA LEU A 441 14.67 0.87 -47.00
C LEU A 441 14.52 1.33 -48.48
N PRO A 442 13.42 1.02 -49.22
CA PRO A 442 12.27 1.96 -49.34
C PRO A 442 10.84 1.42 -49.74
N VAL A 443 9.81 2.21 -49.37
CA VAL A 443 8.53 2.58 -50.09
C VAL A 443 7.42 1.55 -50.42
N LYS A 444 7.54 0.24 -50.19
CA LYS A 444 6.42 -0.72 -50.51
C LYS A 444 5.36 -1.00 -49.42
N ALA A 445 5.29 -0.21 -48.34
CA ALA A 445 4.45 -0.52 -47.17
C ALA A 445 2.99 -0.03 -47.22
N ILE A 446 2.61 0.89 -48.12
CA ILE A 446 1.26 1.50 -48.07
C ILE A 446 0.23 0.76 -48.92
N VAL A 447 0.64 0.05 -49.97
CA VAL A 447 -0.30 -0.68 -50.86
C VAL A 447 -0.63 -2.10 -50.34
N ARG A 448 0.25 -2.71 -49.54
CA ARG A 448 -0.02 -4.05 -48.97
C ARG A 448 -0.99 -4.03 -47.78
N PHE A 449 -1.14 -2.91 -47.08
CA PHE A 449 -2.06 -2.82 -45.93
C PHE A 449 -3.53 -2.76 -46.34
N LEU A 450 -3.84 -2.17 -47.49
CA LEU A 450 -5.22 -2.02 -48.01
C LEU A 450 -5.75 -3.28 -48.71
N VAL A 451 -4.89 -4.12 -49.27
CA VAL A 451 -5.30 -5.39 -49.92
C VAL A 451 -5.49 -6.51 -48.89
N VAL A 452 -4.72 -6.51 -47.79
CA VAL A 452 -4.83 -7.51 -46.73
C VAL A 452 -6.10 -7.32 -45.88
N THR A 453 -6.56 -6.08 -45.67
CA THR A 453 -7.78 -5.78 -44.90
C THR A 453 -9.08 -6.14 -45.62
N PHE A 454 -9.11 -6.07 -46.96
CA PHE A 454 -10.28 -6.47 -47.75
C PHE A 454 -10.37 -8.00 -47.96
N VAL A 455 -9.23 -8.69 -48.06
CA VAL A 455 -9.23 -10.17 -48.20
C VAL A 455 -9.53 -10.86 -46.86
N LEU A 456 -9.11 -10.30 -45.71
CA LEU A 456 -9.45 -10.83 -44.39
C LEU A 456 -10.96 -10.70 -44.07
N SER A 457 -11.63 -9.63 -44.51
CA SER A 457 -13.05 -9.42 -44.19
C SER A 457 -13.98 -10.37 -44.96
N VAL A 458 -13.61 -10.78 -46.18
CA VAL A 458 -14.37 -11.78 -46.96
C VAL A 458 -14.07 -13.21 -46.52
N PHE A 459 -12.86 -13.50 -46.03
CA PHE A 459 -12.52 -14.81 -45.45
C PHE A 459 -13.16 -15.04 -44.07
N LEU A 460 -13.30 -14.01 -43.22
CA LEU A 460 -13.95 -14.15 -41.91
C LEU A 460 -15.45 -14.44 -41.98
N LEU A 461 -16.16 -14.00 -43.03
CA LEU A 461 -17.59 -14.28 -43.20
C LEU A 461 -17.90 -15.67 -43.76
N ALA A 462 -16.94 -16.34 -44.40
CA ALA A 462 -17.12 -17.71 -44.90
C ALA A 462 -16.74 -18.79 -43.86
N LEU A 463 -15.88 -18.47 -42.90
CA LEU A 463 -15.35 -19.40 -41.90
C LEU A 463 -16.21 -19.57 -40.64
N THR A 464 -17.20 -18.69 -40.39
CA THR A 464 -18.13 -18.86 -39.24
C THR A 464 -19.23 -19.90 -39.47
N SER A 465 -19.23 -20.60 -40.60
CA SER A 465 -20.28 -21.57 -40.92
C SER A 465 -19.92 -23.05 -40.74
N ARG A 466 -18.65 -23.45 -40.53
CA ARG A 466 -18.32 -24.88 -40.31
C ARG A 466 -17.05 -25.14 -39.48
N ILE A 467 -17.29 -25.70 -38.28
CA ILE A 467 -16.53 -26.75 -37.56
C ILE A 467 -15.31 -26.34 -36.70
N ASN A 468 -15.56 -26.44 -35.38
CA ASN A 468 -14.83 -27.01 -34.23
C ASN A 468 -13.30 -26.90 -34.07
N ASP A 469 -12.94 -26.35 -32.89
CA ASP A 469 -11.84 -26.65 -31.95
C ASP A 469 -10.61 -27.43 -32.44
N GLU A 470 -9.42 -26.84 -32.31
CA GLU A 470 -8.61 -26.83 -31.08
C GLU A 470 -7.41 -25.88 -31.25
N SER A 471 -6.89 -25.32 -30.15
CA SER A 471 -5.83 -24.30 -30.00
C SER A 471 -6.28 -22.82 -30.07
N GLY A 472 -7.35 -22.52 -29.36
CA GLY A 472 -7.66 -21.18 -28.86
C GLY A 472 -6.80 -20.81 -27.65
N ILE A 473 -6.48 -19.52 -27.53
CA ILE A 473 -6.15 -18.88 -26.25
C ILE A 473 -7.27 -19.26 -25.29
N VAL A 474 -6.96 -20.06 -24.28
CA VAL A 474 -7.88 -20.32 -23.18
C VAL A 474 -7.96 -19.03 -22.35
N VAL A 475 -8.84 -18.12 -22.77
CA VAL A 475 -9.60 -17.37 -21.78
C VAL A 475 -10.35 -18.46 -21.05
N ASN A 476 -10.06 -18.66 -19.77
CA ASN A 476 -10.90 -19.53 -18.98
C ASN A 476 -12.28 -18.88 -18.91
N THR A 477 -13.15 -19.24 -19.84
CA THR A 477 -14.54 -18.78 -19.85
C THR A 477 -15.29 -19.34 -18.66
N ASP A 478 -14.75 -20.32 -17.93
CA ASP A 478 -15.40 -20.90 -16.76
C ASP A 478 -15.43 -19.91 -15.57
N SER A 479 -14.49 -18.96 -15.47
CA SER A 479 -14.51 -17.93 -14.41
C SER A 479 -15.33 -16.69 -14.77
N LEU A 480 -15.65 -16.47 -16.05
CA LEU A 480 -16.62 -15.45 -16.49
C LEU A 480 -18.04 -16.03 -16.64
N ASN A 481 -18.18 -17.35 -16.76
CA ASN A 481 -19.45 -18.09 -16.81
C ASN A 481 -19.78 -18.82 -15.51
N ALA A 482 -19.36 -18.31 -14.35
CA ALA A 482 -19.85 -18.81 -13.05
C ALA A 482 -21.36 -18.56 -12.82
N ALA A 483 -22.13 -18.27 -13.88
CA ALA A 483 -23.57 -18.11 -13.87
C ALA A 483 -24.36 -19.44 -13.93
N ASP A 484 -23.69 -20.60 -14.11
CA ASP A 484 -24.37 -21.90 -14.26
C ASP A 484 -24.20 -22.88 -13.07
N VAL A 485 -23.78 -22.41 -11.89
CA VAL A 485 -23.84 -23.23 -10.67
C VAL A 485 -25.19 -23.01 -9.98
N ALA A 486 -26.11 -23.95 -10.19
CA ALA A 486 -27.52 -23.92 -9.78
C ALA A 486 -27.80 -23.88 -8.25
N LEU A 487 -26.88 -23.42 -7.40
CA LEU A 487 -27.12 -23.33 -5.95
C LEU A 487 -27.03 -21.92 -5.34
N VAL A 488 -26.34 -20.96 -5.97
CA VAL A 488 -26.14 -19.62 -5.38
C VAL A 488 -26.06 -18.59 -6.50
N ASN A 489 -26.89 -17.53 -6.46
CA ASN A 489 -26.73 -16.40 -7.38
C ASN A 489 -25.46 -15.63 -6.99
N PRO A 490 -24.35 -15.69 -7.77
CA PRO A 490 -23.07 -15.08 -7.42
C PRO A 490 -23.11 -13.53 -7.44
N HIS A 491 -24.27 -12.94 -7.76
CA HIS A 491 -24.46 -11.51 -7.93
C HIS A 491 -25.03 -10.78 -6.69
N SER A 492 -24.94 -11.37 -5.50
CA SER A 492 -25.57 -10.86 -4.26
C SER A 492 -24.59 -10.66 -3.10
N PHE A 493 -23.38 -10.15 -3.37
CA PHE A 493 -22.35 -9.92 -2.34
C PHE A 493 -22.04 -8.43 -2.10
N GLY A 494 -23.00 -7.55 -2.35
CA GLY A 494 -22.80 -6.10 -2.28
C GLY A 494 -21.58 -5.65 -3.10
N THR A 495 -20.75 -4.79 -2.53
CA THR A 495 -19.48 -4.37 -3.16
C THR A 495 -18.42 -5.47 -3.27
N MET A 496 -18.59 -6.64 -2.63
CA MET A 496 -17.70 -7.79 -2.77
C MET A 496 -18.04 -8.66 -3.98
N THR A 497 -19.09 -8.31 -4.74
CA THR A 497 -19.47 -9.04 -5.95
C THR A 497 -18.37 -8.97 -7.01
N THR A 498 -17.96 -10.12 -7.55
CA THR A 498 -17.01 -10.21 -8.67
C THR A 498 -17.60 -9.55 -9.92
N TYR A 499 -16.78 -8.83 -10.68
CA TYR A 499 -17.21 -8.36 -12.00
C TYR A 499 -17.62 -9.54 -12.88
N TRP A 500 -18.70 -9.37 -13.63
CA TRP A 500 -19.18 -10.34 -14.61
C TRP A 500 -19.67 -9.57 -15.84
N ASP A 501 -19.69 -10.20 -17.02
CA ASP A 501 -20.12 -9.54 -18.26
C ASP A 501 -21.62 -9.23 -18.22
N GLN A 502 -21.96 -7.98 -17.92
CA GLN A 502 -23.34 -7.55 -17.77
C GLN A 502 -24.03 -7.32 -19.13
N ARG A 503 -23.32 -7.36 -20.27
CA ARG A 503 -23.88 -7.05 -21.60
C ARG A 503 -25.02 -7.99 -22.01
N GLY A 504 -25.02 -9.23 -21.49
CA GLY A 504 -26.08 -10.22 -21.72
C GLY A 504 -27.30 -10.09 -20.80
N ALA A 505 -27.20 -9.39 -19.67
CA ALA A 505 -28.22 -9.36 -18.62
C ALA A 505 -28.84 -7.98 -18.35
N ALA A 506 -28.22 -6.90 -18.87
CA ALA A 506 -28.61 -5.52 -18.57
C ALA A 506 -29.87 -5.01 -19.29
N SER A 507 -30.77 -5.87 -19.76
CA SER A 507 -32.01 -5.43 -20.40
C SER A 507 -32.95 -4.69 -19.44
N GLY A 508 -32.80 -4.85 -18.11
CA GLY A 508 -33.77 -4.35 -17.12
C GLY A 508 -33.36 -3.13 -16.28
N LEU A 509 -32.10 -3.01 -15.85
CA LEU A 509 -31.69 -2.03 -14.81
C LEU A 509 -31.25 -0.67 -15.36
N PHE A 510 -30.58 -0.63 -16.52
CA PHE A 510 -30.08 0.61 -17.13
C PHE A 510 -30.80 0.99 -18.44
N LEU A 511 -31.55 0.06 -19.05
CA LEU A 511 -32.18 0.24 -20.36
C LEU A 511 -33.70 0.48 -20.29
N SER A 512 -34.32 0.47 -19.11
CA SER A 512 -35.79 0.51 -18.93
C SER A 512 -36.49 1.76 -19.46
N ASN A 513 -35.74 2.80 -19.86
CA ASN A 513 -36.25 4.04 -20.46
C ASN A 513 -35.40 4.54 -21.65
N ALA A 514 -34.57 3.69 -22.27
CA ALA A 514 -33.79 4.09 -23.44
C ALA A 514 -34.73 4.35 -24.62
N GLN A 515 -34.92 5.62 -24.99
CA GLN A 515 -35.60 5.96 -26.23
C GLN A 515 -34.57 5.99 -27.36
N ALA A 516 -34.94 5.49 -28.55
CA ALA A 516 -34.19 5.72 -29.78
C ALA A 516 -34.33 7.19 -30.26
N VAL A 517 -34.25 8.14 -29.33
CA VAL A 517 -34.30 9.58 -29.59
C VAL A 517 -32.87 10.07 -29.42
N GLY A 518 -32.20 10.30 -30.54
CA GLY A 518 -30.81 10.73 -30.56
C GLY A 518 -30.19 10.64 -31.95
N VAL A 519 -28.97 11.16 -32.07
CA VAL A 519 -28.16 11.03 -33.29
C VAL A 519 -27.76 9.55 -33.46
N PRO A 520 -27.85 8.96 -34.66
CA PRO A 520 -27.38 7.60 -34.91
C PRO A 520 -25.90 7.46 -34.56
N ALA A 521 -25.51 6.35 -33.93
CA ALA A 521 -24.11 6.06 -33.61
C ALA A 521 -23.20 6.06 -34.87
N SER A 522 -23.76 5.72 -36.04
CA SER A 522 -23.07 5.79 -37.34
C SER A 522 -22.63 7.19 -37.74
N ASP A 523 -23.28 8.22 -37.19
CA ASP A 523 -23.06 9.62 -37.56
C ASP A 523 -22.15 10.33 -36.55
N LEU A 524 -21.54 9.58 -35.63
CA LEU A 524 -20.71 10.09 -34.53
C LEU A 524 -19.27 9.58 -34.63
N GLU A 525 -18.31 10.50 -34.48
CA GLU A 525 -16.89 10.23 -34.34
C GLU A 525 -16.50 10.25 -32.86
N LEU A 526 -15.93 9.16 -32.33
CA LEU A 526 -15.40 9.15 -30.97
C LEU A 526 -14.11 9.99 -30.90
N LEU A 527 -14.08 10.95 -29.99
CA LEU A 527 -12.98 11.90 -29.83
C LEU A 527 -12.15 11.69 -28.56
N GLN A 528 -12.81 11.44 -27.42
CA GLN A 528 -12.14 11.33 -26.12
C GLN A 528 -12.87 10.37 -25.18
N ILE A 529 -12.10 9.64 -24.35
CA ILE A 529 -12.61 8.79 -23.27
C ILE A 529 -12.13 9.29 -21.91
N GLN A 530 -13.05 9.44 -20.97
CA GLN A 530 -12.76 9.67 -19.54
C GLN A 530 -13.28 8.46 -18.77
N GLN A 531 -12.41 7.66 -18.16
CA GLN A 531 -12.81 6.45 -17.43
C GLN A 531 -12.53 6.61 -15.94
N VAL A 532 -13.44 6.09 -15.12
CA VAL A 532 -13.27 5.90 -13.68
C VAL A 532 -13.55 4.45 -13.35
N SER A 533 -12.57 3.73 -12.83
CA SER A 533 -12.70 2.32 -12.48
C SER A 533 -12.34 2.04 -11.04
N ARG A 534 -13.04 1.11 -10.40
CA ARG A 534 -12.66 0.51 -9.13
C ARG A 534 -11.60 -0.57 -9.36
N HIS A 535 -10.77 -0.83 -8.34
CA HIS A 535 -9.88 -2.00 -8.35
C HIS A 535 -10.64 -3.33 -8.54
N GLY A 536 -10.00 -4.29 -9.22
CA GLY A 536 -10.52 -5.66 -9.38
C GLY A 536 -10.24 -6.57 -8.17
N SER A 537 -10.71 -7.82 -8.26
CA SER A 537 -10.31 -8.91 -7.37
C SER A 537 -8.88 -9.37 -7.69
N ARG A 538 -8.09 -9.73 -6.67
CA ARG A 538 -6.75 -10.27 -6.85
C ARG A 538 -6.83 -11.79 -6.81
N GLU A 539 -6.94 -12.42 -7.98
CA GLU A 539 -6.83 -13.88 -8.09
C GLU A 539 -5.36 -14.30 -7.88
N ARG A 540 -5.14 -15.40 -7.16
CA ARG A 540 -3.81 -15.94 -6.88
C ARG A 540 -3.53 -17.13 -7.82
N TYR A 541 -3.59 -16.94 -9.14
CA TYR A 541 -3.07 -17.93 -10.11
C TYR A 541 -2.31 -17.28 -11.28
N ALA A 542 -1.14 -17.87 -11.54
CA ALA A 542 -0.22 -17.81 -12.69
C ALA A 542 -0.13 -16.53 -13.56
N GLN A 543 1.12 -16.11 -13.72
CA GLN A 543 1.65 -15.16 -14.69
C GLN A 543 1.12 -15.37 -16.12
N THR A 544 0.03 -14.70 -16.49
CA THR A 544 -0.31 -14.48 -17.91
C THR A 544 0.14 -13.06 -18.29
N PRO A 545 1.00 -12.87 -19.31
CA PRO A 545 1.57 -11.58 -19.64
C PRO A 545 0.53 -10.71 -20.34
N ILE A 546 -0.26 -9.95 -19.58
CA ILE A 546 -1.03 -8.84 -20.16
C ILE A 546 -0.02 -7.81 -20.66
N LEU A 547 -0.08 -7.49 -21.96
CA LEU A 547 0.75 -6.49 -22.63
C LEU A 547 0.82 -5.20 -21.80
N LYS A 548 2.00 -4.92 -21.22
CA LYS A 548 2.32 -3.59 -20.66
C LYS A 548 2.37 -2.58 -21.81
N LEU A 549 1.22 -1.96 -22.12
CA LEU A 549 1.19 -0.71 -22.88
C LEU A 549 1.94 0.36 -22.07
N ARG A 550 3.19 0.61 -22.46
CA ARG A 550 4.00 1.74 -21.97
C ARG A 550 3.35 3.04 -22.43
N SER A 551 2.55 3.67 -21.58
CA SER A 551 2.39 5.13 -21.63
C SER A 551 3.29 5.75 -20.55
N ARG A 552 4.07 6.75 -20.94
CA ARG A 552 4.82 7.61 -20.02
C ARG A 552 3.81 8.45 -19.22
N LEU A 553 3.22 7.86 -18.18
CA LEU A 553 2.50 8.62 -17.16
C LEU A 553 3.54 9.32 -16.29
N THR A 554 3.85 10.57 -16.63
CA THR A 554 4.45 11.52 -15.69
C THR A 554 3.46 11.74 -14.55
N HIS A 555 3.57 10.95 -13.48
CA HIS A 555 2.85 11.22 -12.24
C HIS A 555 3.51 12.41 -11.56
N SER A 556 2.80 13.53 -11.50
CA SER A 556 3.07 14.57 -10.51
C SER A 556 2.80 14.01 -9.12
N LEU A 557 3.80 14.10 -8.26
CA LEU A 557 3.82 13.63 -6.88
C LEU A 557 2.94 14.57 -5.99
N PHE A 558 1.96 14.01 -5.27
CA PHE A 558 1.23 14.55 -4.09
C PHE A 558 0.45 15.86 -4.23
N TYR A 559 -0.81 15.73 -4.66
CA TYR A 559 -1.90 16.42 -3.97
C TYR A 559 -2.70 15.33 -3.25
N GLN A 560 -3.28 15.62 -2.08
CA GLN A 560 -4.41 14.87 -1.56
C GLN A 560 -5.41 14.75 -2.72
N ASP A 561 -5.49 13.60 -3.38
CA ASP A 561 -6.15 13.53 -4.69
C ASP A 561 -7.62 13.87 -4.51
N PRO A 562 -8.02 15.10 -4.86
CA PRO A 562 -9.36 15.56 -4.57
C PRO A 562 -10.33 14.91 -5.56
N PHE A 563 -9.85 14.26 -6.62
CA PHE A 563 -10.66 13.72 -7.69
C PHE A 563 -11.00 12.25 -7.43
N ILE A 564 -10.03 11.39 -7.09
CA ILE A 564 -10.31 9.96 -6.84
C ILE A 564 -10.36 9.59 -5.35
N ARG A 565 -9.92 10.47 -4.44
CA ARG A 565 -9.98 10.28 -2.98
C ARG A 565 -10.65 11.43 -2.24
N PHE A 566 -11.65 12.09 -2.85
CA PHE A 566 -12.41 13.19 -2.23
C PHE A 566 -12.94 12.85 -0.82
N TYR A 567 -13.32 11.59 -0.59
CA TYR A 567 -13.89 11.13 0.67
C TYR A 567 -12.89 11.17 1.84
N ASP A 568 -11.59 11.04 1.60
CA ASP A 568 -10.55 11.07 2.64
C ASP A 568 -10.26 12.48 3.15
N ILE A 569 -10.67 13.50 2.40
CA ILE A 569 -10.25 14.89 2.62
C ILE A 569 -11.44 15.84 2.81
N CYS A 570 -12.64 15.27 2.89
CA CYS A 570 -13.87 16.00 3.14
C CYS A 570 -14.21 15.98 4.63
N ASP A 571 -13.74 16.97 5.40
CA ASP A 571 -13.88 16.99 6.87
C ASP A 571 -15.33 16.84 7.34
N ARG A 572 -16.28 17.48 6.64
CA ARG A 572 -17.71 17.37 6.93
C ARG A 572 -18.24 15.95 6.71
N TYR A 573 -17.88 15.29 5.60
CA TYR A 573 -18.26 13.90 5.37
C TYR A 573 -17.70 12.99 6.46
N LEU A 574 -16.42 13.16 6.79
CA LEU A 574 -15.76 12.38 7.84
C LEU A 574 -16.48 12.55 9.19
N ALA A 575 -16.83 13.77 9.56
CA ALA A 575 -17.46 14.07 10.85
C ALA A 575 -18.96 13.73 10.91
N GLU A 576 -19.74 14.03 9.86
CA GLU A 576 -21.20 13.89 9.87
C GLU A 576 -21.66 12.50 9.46
N VAL A 577 -20.83 11.74 8.73
CA VAL A 577 -21.17 10.43 8.16
C VAL A 577 -20.17 9.37 8.61
N LYS A 578 -18.92 9.38 8.09
CA LYS A 578 -18.00 8.24 8.24
C LYS A 578 -17.70 7.87 9.70
N TYR A 579 -17.47 8.88 10.54
CA TYR A 579 -17.19 8.69 11.97
C TYR A 579 -18.39 8.98 12.86
N ASN A 580 -19.57 9.26 12.28
CA ASN A 580 -20.79 9.50 13.04
C ASN A 580 -21.55 8.18 13.24
N PRO A 581 -21.59 7.62 14.46
CA PRO A 581 -22.29 6.37 14.70
C PRO A 581 -23.81 6.45 14.44
N ASN A 582 -24.39 7.65 14.37
CA ASN A 582 -25.81 7.83 14.08
C ASN A 582 -26.12 7.90 12.59
N ALA A 583 -25.11 8.03 11.71
CA ALA A 583 -25.31 8.11 10.27
C ALA A 583 -25.80 6.78 9.67
N SER A 584 -25.48 5.66 10.32
CA SER A 584 -25.87 4.30 9.88
C SER A 584 -26.96 3.71 10.77
N ALA A 585 -27.92 4.53 11.22
CA ALA A 585 -28.98 4.10 12.14
C ALA A 585 -29.86 2.97 11.58
N GLU A 586 -30.18 3.01 10.28
CA GLU A 586 -30.97 1.96 9.61
C GLU A 586 -30.22 0.62 9.57
N LEU A 587 -28.91 0.62 9.31
CA LEU A 587 -28.09 -0.59 9.36
C LEU A 587 -28.11 -1.21 10.77
N LYS A 588 -27.98 -0.38 11.81
CA LYS A 588 -28.05 -0.82 13.21
C LYS A 588 -29.42 -1.39 13.56
N ALA A 589 -30.49 -0.73 13.13
CA ALA A 589 -31.85 -1.21 13.33
C ALA A 589 -32.11 -2.52 12.55
N TYR A 590 -31.54 -2.67 11.35
CA TYR A 590 -31.68 -3.88 10.55
C TYR A 590 -30.98 -5.08 11.21
N GLY A 591 -29.85 -4.85 11.87
CA GLY A 591 -29.13 -5.86 12.64
C GLY A 591 -29.97 -6.53 13.74
N ILE A 592 -31.02 -5.88 14.24
CA ILE A 592 -31.95 -6.42 15.26
C ILE A 592 -33.34 -6.76 14.70
N SER A 593 -33.50 -6.71 13.38
CA SER A 593 -34.77 -6.99 12.68
C SER A 593 -35.13 -8.47 12.70
N SER A 594 -36.39 -8.79 12.40
CA SER A 594 -36.83 -10.17 12.21
C SER A 594 -36.08 -10.87 11.06
N GLN A 595 -35.80 -10.15 9.98
CA GLN A 595 -35.08 -10.68 8.81
C GLN A 595 -33.66 -11.11 9.19
N MET A 596 -32.94 -10.28 9.96
CA MET A 596 -31.60 -10.62 10.43
C MET A 596 -31.63 -11.77 11.46
N ASN A 597 -32.60 -11.76 12.38
CA ASN A 597 -32.75 -12.85 13.35
C ASN A 597 -33.03 -14.19 12.68
N GLU A 598 -33.82 -14.20 11.59
CA GLU A 598 -34.05 -15.39 10.78
C GLU A 598 -32.78 -15.82 10.03
N SER A 599 -31.95 -14.90 9.52
CA SER A 599 -30.64 -15.25 8.94
C SER A 599 -29.69 -15.84 9.98
N VAL A 600 -29.68 -15.31 11.22
CA VAL A 600 -28.92 -15.88 12.35
C VAL A 600 -29.40 -17.31 12.65
N ALA A 601 -30.72 -17.52 12.71
CA ALA A 601 -31.30 -18.84 12.95
C ALA A 601 -31.00 -19.82 11.80
N HIS A 602 -31.04 -19.35 10.56
CA HIS A 602 -30.68 -20.13 9.38
C HIS A 602 -29.23 -20.62 9.49
N LEU A 603 -28.26 -19.72 9.69
CA LEU A 603 -26.84 -20.10 9.78
C LEU A 603 -26.57 -21.04 10.96
N LYS A 604 -27.20 -20.78 12.12
CA LYS A 604 -27.10 -21.67 13.29
C LYS A 604 -27.58 -23.09 12.97
N THR A 605 -28.66 -23.20 12.20
CA THR A 605 -29.23 -24.48 11.76
C THR A 605 -28.30 -25.19 10.77
N GLN A 606 -27.77 -24.47 9.77
CA GLN A 606 -26.86 -25.04 8.78
C GLN A 606 -25.54 -25.53 9.40
N LEU A 607 -25.05 -24.82 10.42
CA LEU A 607 -23.86 -25.22 11.19
C LEU A 607 -24.14 -26.31 12.24
N ASN A 608 -25.38 -26.76 12.38
CA ASN A 608 -25.82 -27.75 13.37
C ASN A 608 -25.39 -27.39 14.81
N LEU A 609 -25.47 -26.10 15.15
CA LEU A 609 -25.04 -25.61 16.47
C LEU A 609 -26.13 -25.83 17.54
N PRO A 610 -25.73 -26.21 18.76
CA PRO A 610 -26.69 -26.46 19.84
C PRO A 610 -27.37 -25.17 20.32
N ASN A 611 -28.55 -25.30 20.95
CA ASN A 611 -29.38 -24.16 21.34
C ASN A 611 -28.69 -23.16 22.27
N ASN A 612 -27.71 -23.59 23.06
CA ASN A 612 -26.94 -22.76 23.99
C ASN A 612 -25.86 -21.90 23.31
N VAL A 613 -25.54 -22.13 22.04
CA VAL A 613 -24.58 -21.31 21.28
C VAL A 613 -25.32 -20.15 20.61
N ASN A 614 -24.89 -18.92 20.89
CA ASN A 614 -25.46 -17.74 20.26
C ASN A 614 -24.50 -17.22 19.18
N LEU A 615 -25.03 -17.00 17.98
CA LEU A 615 -24.33 -16.30 16.91
C LEU A 615 -24.71 -14.82 16.95
N SER A 616 -23.72 -13.96 16.76
CA SER A 616 -23.91 -12.51 16.59
C SER A 616 -24.15 -12.16 15.12
N VAL A 617 -24.65 -10.95 14.87
CA VAL A 617 -24.76 -10.39 13.51
C VAL A 617 -23.38 -10.32 12.83
N THR A 618 -22.33 -10.06 13.60
CA THR A 618 -20.95 -10.06 13.08
C THR A 618 -20.55 -11.44 12.55
N ASP A 619 -20.92 -12.52 13.24
CA ASP A 619 -20.62 -13.88 12.80
C ASP A 619 -21.36 -14.21 11.49
N VAL A 620 -22.62 -13.79 11.38
CA VAL A 620 -23.42 -13.97 10.16
C VAL A 620 -22.83 -13.19 8.98
N ARG A 621 -22.42 -11.93 9.18
CA ARG A 621 -21.75 -11.13 8.16
C ARG A 621 -20.37 -11.69 7.78
N ALA A 622 -19.64 -12.25 8.74
CA ALA A 622 -18.35 -12.90 8.48
C ALA A 622 -18.52 -14.16 7.61
N ALA A 623 -19.53 -14.99 7.89
CA ALA A 623 -19.86 -16.13 7.03
C ALA A 623 -20.21 -15.67 5.61
N PHE A 624 -21.07 -14.66 5.47
CA PHE A 624 -21.42 -14.06 4.17
C PHE A 624 -20.19 -13.56 3.40
N ALA A 625 -19.29 -12.85 4.06
CA ALA A 625 -18.05 -12.39 3.47
C ALA A 625 -17.14 -13.56 3.07
N ALA A 626 -17.03 -14.61 3.89
CA ALA A 626 -16.24 -15.80 3.58
C ALA A 626 -16.75 -16.48 2.30
N CYS A 627 -18.07 -16.61 2.13
CA CYS A 627 -18.66 -17.08 0.87
C CYS A 627 -18.34 -16.15 -0.31
N ALA A 628 -18.46 -14.82 -0.15
CA ALA A 628 -18.11 -13.86 -1.19
C ALA A 628 -16.64 -14.03 -1.66
N PHE A 629 -15.71 -14.22 -0.71
CA PHE A 629 -14.29 -14.41 -1.00
C PHE A 629 -13.99 -15.81 -1.57
N ASP A 630 -14.68 -16.87 -1.14
CA ASP A 630 -14.56 -18.20 -1.75
C ASP A 630 -14.88 -18.16 -3.24
N VAL A 631 -16.00 -17.52 -3.59
CA VAL A 631 -16.42 -17.34 -4.98
C VAL A 631 -15.43 -16.45 -5.72
N MET A 632 -15.09 -15.28 -5.16
CA MET A 632 -14.30 -14.26 -5.83
C MET A 632 -12.83 -14.62 -6.02
N VAL A 633 -12.23 -15.37 -5.08
CA VAL A 633 -10.78 -15.65 -5.06
C VAL A 633 -10.48 -17.05 -5.58
N TYR A 634 -11.37 -18.01 -5.31
CA TYR A 634 -11.13 -19.43 -5.60
C TYR A 634 -12.11 -20.03 -6.60
N GLY A 635 -13.17 -19.31 -6.99
CA GLY A 635 -14.24 -19.86 -7.81
C GLY A 635 -15.04 -20.97 -7.09
N ILE A 636 -14.99 -20.98 -5.75
CA ILE A 636 -15.59 -22.02 -4.92
C ILE A 636 -16.97 -21.56 -4.45
N ALA A 637 -18.00 -22.32 -4.79
CA ALA A 637 -19.39 -22.02 -4.42
C ALA A 637 -20.04 -23.12 -3.55
N ASP A 638 -19.32 -24.20 -3.23
CA ASP A 638 -19.82 -25.36 -2.50
C ASP A 638 -19.30 -25.47 -1.05
N GLN A 639 -18.52 -24.49 -0.58
CA GLN A 639 -17.97 -24.42 0.79
C GLN A 639 -18.80 -23.47 1.66
N TRP A 640 -18.30 -22.27 2.02
CA TRP A 640 -19.05 -21.32 2.86
C TRP A 640 -20.42 -20.98 2.28
N CYS A 641 -20.51 -20.92 0.96
CA CYS A 641 -21.75 -20.64 0.24
C CYS A 641 -22.80 -21.75 0.35
N SER A 642 -22.42 -23.00 0.66
CA SER A 642 -23.38 -24.10 0.87
C SER A 642 -24.24 -23.92 2.13
N LEU A 643 -23.81 -23.05 3.05
CA LEU A 643 -24.50 -22.73 4.31
C LEU A 643 -25.57 -21.64 4.14
N MET A 644 -25.84 -21.20 2.91
CA MET A 644 -26.67 -20.03 2.63
C MET A 644 -27.69 -20.35 1.55
N ASP A 645 -28.95 -19.97 1.79
CA ASP A 645 -29.96 -19.92 0.74
C ASP A 645 -30.05 -18.53 0.09
N GLN A 646 -30.81 -18.42 -0.99
CA GLN A 646 -30.98 -17.15 -1.71
C GLN A 646 -31.59 -16.05 -0.83
N MET A 647 -32.44 -16.41 0.14
CA MET A 647 -33.08 -15.45 1.03
C MET A 647 -32.06 -14.88 2.02
N PHE A 648 -31.20 -15.73 2.58
CA PHE A 648 -30.05 -15.34 3.38
C PHE A 648 -29.15 -14.37 2.61
N LEU A 649 -28.74 -14.74 1.39
CA LEU A 649 -27.89 -13.89 0.55
C LEU A 649 -28.53 -12.54 0.27
N ASN A 650 -29.81 -12.50 -0.13
CA ASN A 650 -30.51 -11.24 -0.40
C ASN A 650 -30.62 -10.34 0.83
N ARG A 651 -30.80 -10.91 2.03
CA ARG A 651 -30.89 -10.18 3.29
C ARG A 651 -29.54 -9.60 3.71
N LEU A 652 -28.44 -10.31 3.47
CA LEU A 652 -27.09 -9.83 3.79
C LEU A 652 -26.56 -8.86 2.73
N ASP A 653 -26.86 -9.10 1.44
CA ASP A 653 -26.66 -8.13 0.35
C ASP A 653 -27.38 -6.80 0.65
N TYR A 654 -28.59 -6.87 1.22
CA TYR A 654 -29.30 -5.68 1.68
C TYR A 654 -28.65 -4.99 2.88
N ALA A 655 -28.01 -5.74 3.78
CA ALA A 655 -27.25 -5.14 4.87
C ALA A 655 -26.05 -4.35 4.33
N GLU A 656 -25.33 -4.89 3.34
CA GLU A 656 -24.26 -4.17 2.64
C GLU A 656 -24.79 -2.94 1.90
N ASP A 657 -25.97 -3.04 1.27
CA ASP A 657 -26.61 -1.90 0.61
C ASP A 657 -27.05 -0.81 1.58
N LEU A 658 -27.56 -1.17 2.77
CA LEU A 658 -27.87 -0.19 3.82
C LEU A 658 -26.61 0.55 4.26
N GLU A 659 -25.51 -0.15 4.51
CA GLU A 659 -24.23 0.48 4.86
C GLU A 659 -23.77 1.44 3.75
N ALA A 660 -23.67 0.94 2.53
CA ALA A 660 -23.18 1.72 1.40
C ALA A 660 -24.12 2.88 1.04
N PHE A 661 -25.44 2.72 1.14
CA PHE A 661 -26.40 3.79 0.86
C PHE A 661 -26.22 4.97 1.82
N TYR A 662 -26.07 4.69 3.11
CA TYR A 662 -25.93 5.72 4.15
C TYR A 662 -24.51 6.27 4.28
N GLU A 663 -23.47 5.52 3.89
CA GLU A 663 -22.08 5.99 3.94
C GLU A 663 -21.56 6.58 2.63
N GLN A 664 -22.06 6.16 1.47
CA GLN A 664 -21.44 6.46 0.16
C GLN A 664 -22.46 6.80 -0.93
N GLY A 665 -23.69 6.29 -0.80
CA GLY A 665 -24.79 6.49 -1.73
C GLY A 665 -25.70 7.66 -1.34
N ALA A 666 -27.01 7.52 -1.58
CA ALA A 666 -27.95 8.63 -1.50
C ALA A 666 -28.47 8.97 -0.10
N GLY A 667 -28.01 8.28 0.95
CA GLY A 667 -28.49 8.47 2.33
C GLY A 667 -28.28 9.89 2.85
N TYR A 668 -27.14 10.51 2.52
CA TYR A 668 -26.87 11.92 2.77
C TYR A 668 -26.33 12.60 1.52
N LYS A 669 -26.74 13.85 1.27
CA LYS A 669 -26.29 14.61 0.10
C LYS A 669 -24.77 14.69 -0.03
N ILE A 670 -24.08 14.93 1.08
CA ILE A 670 -22.62 15.06 1.10
C ILE A 670 -21.90 13.80 0.58
N ASN A 671 -22.49 12.61 0.75
CA ASN A 671 -21.89 11.34 0.35
C ASN A 671 -21.58 11.28 -1.16
N TYR A 672 -22.50 11.77 -1.99
CA TYR A 672 -22.36 11.72 -3.44
C TYR A 672 -22.02 13.08 -4.04
N GLU A 673 -22.44 14.20 -3.43
CA GLU A 673 -22.11 15.54 -3.93
C GLU A 673 -20.60 15.84 -3.84
N MET A 674 -19.88 15.22 -2.90
CA MET A 674 -18.42 15.33 -2.84
C MET A 674 -17.71 14.80 -4.09
N ALA A 675 -18.34 13.93 -4.88
CA ALA A 675 -17.80 13.48 -6.17
C ALA A 675 -17.89 14.55 -7.28
N ALA A 676 -18.53 15.70 -7.03
CA ALA A 676 -18.66 16.77 -8.03
C ALA A 676 -17.31 17.33 -8.46
N VAL A 677 -16.30 17.32 -7.60
CA VAL A 677 -14.93 17.71 -7.95
C VAL A 677 -14.31 16.80 -9.03
N LEU A 678 -14.62 15.51 -9.01
CA LEU A 678 -14.24 14.56 -10.06
C LEU A 678 -15.03 14.80 -11.34
N LEU A 679 -16.33 15.06 -11.22
CA LEU A 679 -17.19 15.40 -12.35
C LEU A 679 -16.73 16.69 -13.07
N GLN A 680 -16.33 17.71 -12.30
CA GLN A 680 -15.74 18.95 -12.82
C GLN A 680 -14.46 18.67 -13.62
N ASP A 681 -13.59 17.81 -13.11
CA ASP A 681 -12.35 17.43 -13.80
C ASP A 681 -12.64 16.69 -15.12
N ILE A 682 -13.49 15.66 -15.08
CA ILE A 682 -13.96 14.90 -16.25
C ILE A 682 -14.54 15.83 -17.33
N TYR A 683 -15.46 16.71 -16.94
CA TYR A 683 -16.06 17.69 -17.84
C TYR A 683 -15.02 18.67 -18.39
N SER A 684 -14.07 19.14 -17.57
CA SER A 684 -13.05 20.10 -18.01
C SER A 684 -12.17 19.54 -19.13
N PHE A 685 -11.81 18.25 -19.08
CA PHE A 685 -11.05 17.59 -20.15
C PHE A 685 -11.84 17.49 -21.45
N MET A 686 -13.13 17.15 -21.37
CA MET A 686 -14.01 17.13 -22.55
C MET A 686 -14.14 18.53 -23.14
N LYS A 687 -14.37 19.55 -22.31
CA LYS A 687 -14.52 20.94 -22.78
C LYS A 687 -13.25 21.47 -23.43
N LYS A 688 -12.09 21.30 -22.80
CA LYS A 688 -10.80 21.69 -23.36
C LYS A 688 -10.48 20.97 -24.67
N PHE A 689 -10.98 19.74 -24.86
CA PHE A 689 -10.81 19.02 -26.12
C PHE A 689 -11.61 19.69 -27.24
N THR A 690 -12.85 20.13 -26.96
CA THR A 690 -13.67 20.84 -27.95
C THR A 690 -13.10 22.18 -28.42
N THR A 691 -12.25 22.82 -27.59
CA THR A 691 -11.58 24.09 -27.90
C THR A 691 -10.14 23.91 -28.41
N GLY A 692 -9.61 22.69 -28.42
CA GLY A 692 -8.23 22.39 -28.80
C GLY A 692 -7.19 22.75 -27.73
N GLU A 693 -7.60 23.11 -26.51
CA GLU A 693 -6.71 23.39 -25.38
C GLU A 693 -6.04 22.13 -24.81
N THR A 694 -6.58 20.94 -25.11
CA THR A 694 -5.93 19.66 -24.82
C THR A 694 -6.04 18.70 -25.99
N THR A 695 -5.00 17.89 -26.17
CA THR A 695 -4.94 16.81 -27.16
C THR A 695 -5.08 15.42 -26.53
N ILE A 696 -5.39 15.36 -25.22
CA ILE A 696 -5.53 14.11 -24.49
C ILE A 696 -6.81 13.41 -24.95
N VAL A 697 -6.67 12.26 -25.61
CA VAL A 697 -7.79 11.44 -26.12
C VAL A 697 -8.31 10.43 -25.08
N GLY A 698 -7.60 10.24 -23.98
CA GLY A 698 -7.94 9.25 -22.95
C GLY A 698 -7.41 9.65 -21.58
N ASN A 699 -8.26 9.65 -20.55
CA ASN A 699 -7.87 9.83 -19.16
C ASN A 699 -8.55 8.76 -18.29
N LEU A 700 -7.76 7.81 -17.80
CA LEU A 700 -8.22 6.61 -17.11
C LEU A 700 -7.83 6.71 -15.63
N ARG A 701 -8.83 6.72 -14.74
CA ARG A 701 -8.68 6.92 -13.31
C ARG A 701 -9.05 5.63 -12.56
N PHE A 702 -8.24 5.24 -11.60
CA PHE A 702 -8.47 4.02 -10.80
C PHE A 702 -8.68 4.40 -9.33
N GLY A 703 -9.87 4.12 -8.80
CA GLY A 703 -10.32 4.44 -7.45
C GLY A 703 -10.87 3.23 -6.70
N HIS A 704 -11.73 3.49 -5.73
CA HIS A 704 -12.36 2.50 -4.85
C HIS A 704 -13.88 2.54 -5.00
N ALA A 705 -14.61 1.71 -4.24
CA ALA A 705 -16.08 1.79 -4.20
C ALA A 705 -16.54 3.17 -3.72
N GLU A 706 -15.79 3.75 -2.78
CA GLU A 706 -15.92 5.11 -2.27
C GLU A 706 -15.67 6.20 -3.33
N THR A 707 -15.20 5.83 -4.53
CA THR A 707 -15.07 6.74 -5.67
C THR A 707 -16.20 6.51 -6.68
N THR A 708 -16.39 5.26 -7.11
CA THR A 708 -17.33 4.90 -8.19
C THR A 708 -18.78 5.01 -7.75
N LEU A 709 -19.13 4.58 -6.54
CA LEU A 709 -20.51 4.59 -6.05
C LEU A 709 -21.04 6.02 -5.81
N PRO A 710 -20.28 6.94 -5.16
CA PRO A 710 -20.65 8.36 -5.11
C PRO A 710 -20.80 9.00 -6.49
N LEU A 711 -19.92 8.70 -7.45
CA LEU A 711 -20.01 9.25 -8.80
C LEU A 711 -21.26 8.73 -9.53
N MET A 712 -21.54 7.43 -9.49
CA MET A 712 -22.78 6.87 -10.07
C MET A 712 -24.01 7.52 -9.43
N THR A 713 -24.02 7.62 -8.10
CA THR A 713 -25.11 8.24 -7.35
C THR A 713 -25.28 9.69 -7.79
N LEU A 714 -24.20 10.49 -7.89
CA LEU A 714 -24.22 11.89 -8.32
C LEU A 714 -24.83 12.07 -9.72
N LEU A 715 -24.43 11.21 -10.67
CA LEU A 715 -24.95 11.19 -12.05
C LEU A 715 -26.42 10.81 -12.15
N GLY A 716 -26.97 10.21 -11.08
CA GLY A 716 -28.38 9.79 -11.02
C GLY A 716 -28.61 8.33 -11.36
N PHE A 717 -27.56 7.51 -11.36
CA PHE A 717 -27.68 6.05 -11.45
C PHE A 717 -27.91 5.45 -10.07
N GLY A 718 -28.83 4.48 -10.00
CA GLY A 718 -29.31 3.88 -8.74
C GLY A 718 -30.48 4.65 -8.12
N ASP A 719 -31.40 3.92 -7.51
CA ASP A 719 -32.54 4.51 -6.80
C ASP A 719 -32.07 5.31 -5.57
N ARG A 720 -32.54 6.55 -5.43
CA ARG A 720 -32.21 7.42 -4.29
C ARG A 720 -33.28 7.39 -3.19
N THR A 721 -34.30 6.54 -3.35
CA THR A 721 -35.32 6.30 -2.30
C THR A 721 -34.65 5.72 -1.07
N LYS A 722 -35.01 6.24 0.11
CA LYS A 722 -34.42 5.79 1.38
C LYS A 722 -34.66 4.29 1.59
N LEU A 723 -33.57 3.56 1.80
CA LEU A 723 -33.60 2.18 2.24
C LEU A 723 -33.94 2.14 3.74
N LEU A 724 -34.87 1.28 4.16
CA LEU A 724 -35.32 1.21 5.55
C LEU A 724 -35.08 -0.18 6.14
N SER A 725 -34.66 -0.21 7.40
CA SER A 725 -34.46 -1.45 8.16
C SER A 725 -35.72 -2.28 8.33
N SER A 726 -36.91 -1.71 8.07
CA SER A 726 -38.21 -2.35 8.24
C SER A 726 -38.75 -3.00 6.97
N TRP A 727 -37.97 -3.06 5.90
CA TRP A 727 -38.43 -3.61 4.63
C TRP A 727 -38.68 -5.12 4.70
N THR A 728 -39.75 -5.56 4.03
CA THR A 728 -40.05 -6.99 3.84
C THR A 728 -39.09 -7.60 2.82
N ASP A 729 -39.00 -8.94 2.78
CA ASP A 729 -38.18 -9.63 1.77
C ASP A 729 -38.57 -9.25 0.34
N ASP A 730 -39.86 -9.05 0.06
CA ASP A 730 -40.33 -8.58 -1.26
C ASP A 730 -39.77 -7.19 -1.60
N GLN A 731 -39.80 -6.26 -0.65
CA GLN A 731 -39.25 -4.91 -0.82
C GLN A 731 -37.72 -4.95 -1.00
N ILE A 732 -37.03 -5.77 -0.20
CA ILE A 732 -35.59 -6.02 -0.31
C ILE A 732 -35.25 -6.56 -1.71
N ASN A 733 -36.03 -7.51 -2.22
CA ASN A 733 -35.79 -8.13 -3.52
C ASN A 733 -36.05 -7.15 -4.68
N SER A 734 -37.03 -6.26 -4.56
CA SER A 734 -37.40 -5.30 -5.60
C SER A 734 -36.62 -3.98 -5.60
N ARG A 735 -35.63 -3.82 -4.72
CA ARG A 735 -34.93 -2.54 -4.51
C ARG A 735 -34.15 -2.08 -5.74
N GLY A 736 -34.17 -0.76 -5.99
CA GLY A 736 -33.45 -0.13 -7.10
C GLY A 736 -32.03 0.35 -6.77
N PHE A 737 -31.65 0.40 -5.49
CA PHE A 737 -30.27 0.63 -5.06
C PHE A 737 -29.64 -0.70 -4.68
N ARG A 738 -28.66 -1.14 -5.47
CA ARG A 738 -27.99 -2.43 -5.27
C ARG A 738 -26.51 -2.32 -5.60
N THR A 739 -25.65 -2.39 -4.60
CA THR A 739 -24.20 -2.19 -4.74
C THR A 739 -23.52 -3.31 -5.51
N SER A 740 -24.08 -4.54 -5.50
CA SER A 740 -23.60 -5.63 -6.36
C SER A 740 -23.75 -5.36 -7.86
N VAL A 741 -24.65 -4.44 -8.23
CA VAL A 741 -24.85 -3.97 -9.61
C VAL A 741 -24.11 -2.66 -9.85
N LEU A 742 -24.26 -1.70 -8.93
CA LEU A 742 -23.73 -0.35 -9.08
C LEU A 742 -22.21 -0.29 -8.90
N SER A 743 -21.62 -1.04 -7.99
CA SER A 743 -20.19 -0.95 -7.72
C SER A 743 -19.56 -2.30 -7.33
N PRO A 744 -19.72 -3.36 -8.16
CA PRO A 744 -18.96 -4.60 -7.99
C PRO A 744 -17.45 -4.34 -8.11
N THR A 745 -16.63 -5.36 -7.84
CA THR A 745 -15.18 -5.25 -8.12
C THR A 745 -14.96 -4.95 -9.61
N ALA A 746 -13.87 -4.27 -9.95
CA ALA A 746 -13.59 -3.78 -11.31
C ALA A 746 -14.73 -2.95 -11.97
N SER A 747 -15.64 -2.38 -11.17
CA SER A 747 -16.67 -1.45 -11.65
C SER A 747 -16.06 -0.33 -12.48
N ASN A 748 -16.70 0.04 -13.59
CA ASN A 748 -16.19 1.02 -14.54
C ASN A 748 -17.29 1.96 -15.04
N ILE A 749 -16.92 3.24 -15.16
CA ILE A 749 -17.76 4.34 -15.65
C ILE A 749 -16.96 5.06 -16.73
N ASP A 750 -17.41 5.00 -17.99
CA ASP A 750 -16.80 5.76 -19.08
C ASP A 750 -17.68 6.94 -19.48
N PHE A 751 -17.07 8.09 -19.71
CA PHE A 751 -17.66 9.21 -20.43
C PHE A 751 -16.95 9.32 -21.77
N ARG A 752 -17.71 9.27 -22.85
CA ARG A 752 -17.19 9.28 -24.21
C ARG A 752 -17.68 10.52 -24.94
N LEU A 753 -16.76 11.36 -25.38
CA LEU A 753 -17.04 12.57 -26.16
C LEU A 753 -17.03 12.22 -27.65
N TYR A 754 -18.08 12.63 -28.35
CA TYR A 754 -18.25 12.44 -29.79
C TYR A 754 -18.41 13.76 -30.51
N ARG A 755 -18.12 13.78 -31.81
CA ARG A 755 -18.52 14.83 -32.75
C ARG A 755 -19.42 14.25 -33.83
N SER A 756 -20.53 14.92 -34.11
CA SER A 756 -21.42 14.53 -35.20
C SER A 756 -20.88 14.97 -36.55
N PHE A 757 -20.94 14.08 -37.54
CA PHE A 757 -20.68 14.44 -38.93
C PHE A 757 -21.80 15.31 -39.53
N ALA A 758 -23.03 15.16 -39.03
CA ALA A 758 -24.22 15.81 -39.60
C ALA A 758 -24.31 17.30 -39.24
N ASP A 759 -24.08 17.66 -37.97
CA ASP A 759 -24.26 19.03 -37.49
C ASP A 759 -23.01 19.64 -36.82
N GLN A 760 -21.90 18.89 -36.78
CA GLN A 760 -20.63 19.28 -36.16
C GLN A 760 -20.72 19.58 -34.65
N LYS A 761 -21.82 19.21 -33.98
CA LYS A 761 -21.96 19.36 -32.54
C LYS A 761 -21.27 18.23 -31.77
N TYR A 762 -21.07 18.47 -30.48
CA TYR A 762 -20.48 17.51 -29.56
C TYR A 762 -21.53 16.80 -28.72
N TYR A 763 -21.35 15.49 -28.54
CA TYR A 763 -22.23 14.63 -27.78
C TYR A 763 -21.45 13.84 -26.74
N VAL A 764 -22.07 13.50 -25.61
CA VAL A 764 -21.48 12.67 -24.56
C VAL A 764 -22.36 11.44 -24.36
N SER A 765 -21.76 10.26 -24.38
CA SER A 765 -22.40 9.05 -23.84
C SER A 765 -21.71 8.58 -22.57
N VAL A 766 -22.48 8.00 -21.66
CA VAL A 766 -21.98 7.39 -20.43
C VAL A 766 -22.15 5.89 -20.52
N TRP A 767 -21.09 5.16 -20.20
CA TRP A 767 -21.09 3.71 -20.17
C TRP A 767 -20.90 3.27 -18.73
N ILE A 768 -21.79 2.40 -18.27
CA ILE A 768 -21.76 1.83 -16.93
C ILE A 768 -21.52 0.34 -17.10
N GLN A 769 -20.45 -0.19 -16.52
CA GLN A 769 -20.11 -1.61 -16.60
C GLN A 769 -20.02 -2.10 -18.06
N GLU A 770 -19.31 -1.35 -18.91
CA GLU A 770 -19.16 -1.59 -20.37
C GLU A 770 -20.47 -1.53 -21.20
N ILE A 771 -21.55 -0.95 -20.67
CA ILE A 771 -22.84 -0.85 -21.34
C ILE A 771 -23.27 0.60 -21.50
N GLU A 772 -23.70 0.99 -22.70
CA GLU A 772 -24.29 2.30 -22.95
C GLU A 772 -25.50 2.52 -22.04
N ALA A 773 -25.43 3.56 -21.22
CA ALA A 773 -26.48 3.92 -20.28
C ALA A 773 -27.09 5.27 -20.68
N PRO A 774 -28.43 5.39 -20.73
CA PRO A 774 -29.09 6.69 -20.88
C PRO A 774 -28.64 7.62 -19.77
N LEU A 775 -28.17 8.82 -20.13
CA LEU A 775 -27.75 9.79 -19.13
C LEU A 775 -28.99 10.35 -18.40
N PRO A 776 -29.10 10.17 -17.06
CA PRO A 776 -30.26 10.67 -16.33
C PRO A 776 -30.45 12.18 -16.52
N GLY A 777 -31.68 12.57 -16.87
CA GLY A 777 -32.03 13.96 -17.18
C GLY A 777 -31.81 14.38 -18.65
N CYS A 778 -31.27 13.51 -19.50
CA CYS A 778 -31.13 13.77 -20.94
C CYS A 778 -32.21 13.09 -21.80
N ASP A 779 -33.48 13.19 -21.38
CA ASP A 779 -34.65 12.73 -22.14
C ASP A 779 -34.58 11.25 -22.62
N GLY A 780 -33.82 10.41 -21.90
CA GLY A 780 -33.62 9.00 -22.26
C GLY A 780 -32.62 8.75 -23.39
N ALA A 781 -31.92 9.79 -23.87
CA ALA A 781 -30.92 9.68 -24.93
C ALA A 781 -29.61 9.05 -24.42
N ILE A 782 -29.06 8.15 -25.24
CA ILE A 782 -27.72 7.56 -25.03
C ILE A 782 -26.61 8.58 -25.33
N TYR A 783 -26.79 9.35 -26.41
CA TYR A 783 -25.86 10.41 -26.82
C TYR A 783 -26.47 11.78 -26.50
N CYS A 784 -26.03 12.37 -25.39
CA CYS A 784 -26.54 13.66 -24.92
C CYS A 784 -25.73 14.83 -25.51
N GLU A 785 -26.37 15.85 -26.10
CA GLU A 785 -25.64 17.02 -26.59
C GLU A 785 -24.85 17.68 -25.45
N LEU A 786 -23.57 18.03 -25.66
CA LEU A 786 -22.69 18.56 -24.60
C LEU A 786 -23.27 19.83 -23.95
N SER A 787 -23.98 20.67 -24.70
CA SER A 787 -24.66 21.87 -24.19
C SER A 787 -25.77 21.53 -23.19
N LYS A 788 -26.49 20.40 -23.41
CA LYS A 788 -27.50 19.88 -22.50
C LYS A 788 -26.85 19.27 -21.26
N VAL A 789 -25.73 18.56 -21.42
CA VAL A 789 -24.92 18.05 -20.28
C VAL A 789 -24.47 19.21 -19.38
N GLU A 790 -23.98 20.30 -19.96
CA GLU A 790 -23.60 21.53 -19.23
C GLU A 790 -24.78 22.14 -18.45
N GLN A 791 -25.99 22.08 -19.01
CA GLN A 791 -27.21 22.53 -18.33
C GLN A 791 -27.58 21.60 -17.17
N LEU A 792 -27.55 20.28 -17.40
CA LEU A 792 -27.92 19.26 -16.41
C LEU A 792 -26.99 19.29 -15.20
N TRP A 793 -25.70 19.42 -15.42
CA TRP A 793 -24.70 19.45 -14.34
C TRP A 793 -24.34 20.87 -13.90
N SER A 794 -25.06 21.89 -14.35
CA SER A 794 -24.71 23.30 -14.14
C SER A 794 -24.43 23.67 -12.68
N HIS A 795 -25.21 23.17 -11.72
CA HIS A 795 -24.96 23.37 -10.30
C HIS A 795 -23.59 22.81 -9.88
N TYR A 796 -23.30 21.54 -10.20
CA TYR A 796 -22.04 20.89 -9.86
C TYR A 796 -20.85 21.47 -10.63
N LEU A 797 -21.04 21.93 -11.86
CA LEU A 797 -19.96 22.49 -12.68
C LEU A 797 -19.62 23.94 -12.32
N LYS A 798 -20.59 24.74 -11.87
CA LYS A 798 -20.41 26.20 -11.68
C LYS A 798 -20.49 26.66 -10.24
N ASN A 799 -21.31 26.02 -9.41
CA ASN A 799 -21.68 26.54 -8.09
C ASN A 799 -21.10 25.69 -6.95
N TYR A 800 -20.79 24.42 -7.20
CA TYR A 800 -20.24 23.52 -6.19
C TYR A 800 -18.77 23.84 -5.90
N ASP A 801 -18.47 24.21 -4.66
CA ASP A 801 -17.11 24.40 -4.16
C ASP A 801 -16.79 23.30 -3.14
N PHE A 802 -15.92 22.37 -3.53
CA PHE A 802 -15.56 21.23 -2.69
C PHE A 802 -15.05 21.64 -1.31
N LYS A 803 -14.23 22.70 -1.21
CA LYS A 803 -13.66 23.14 0.08
C LYS A 803 -14.72 23.73 0.98
N ALA A 804 -15.64 24.52 0.42
CA ALA A 804 -16.74 25.11 1.17
C ALA A 804 -17.74 24.06 1.65
N GLU A 805 -18.13 23.13 0.78
CA GLU A 805 -19.11 22.08 1.09
C GLU A 805 -18.56 21.05 2.09
N CYS A 806 -17.25 20.78 2.04
CA CYS A 806 -16.57 19.89 2.97
C CYS A 806 -16.12 20.56 4.28
N ALA A 807 -16.25 21.87 4.42
CA ALA A 807 -15.90 22.55 5.67
C ALA A 807 -16.91 22.26 6.77
N LEU A 808 -16.43 22.07 8.00
CA LEU A 808 -17.29 21.90 9.16
C LEU A 808 -18.10 23.19 9.46
N PRO A 809 -19.38 23.08 9.87
CA PRO A 809 -20.17 24.23 10.26
C PRO A 809 -19.48 25.03 11.38
N LYS A 810 -19.31 26.35 11.19
CA LYS A 810 -18.82 27.24 12.27
C LYS A 810 -19.80 27.18 13.44
N ARG A 811 -19.34 26.71 14.61
CA ARG A 811 -20.13 26.76 15.86
C ARG A 811 -20.68 28.18 16.04
N LYS A 812 -22.01 28.34 16.01
CA LYS A 812 -22.63 29.59 16.46
C LYS A 812 -22.18 29.82 17.90
N LYS A 813 -21.48 30.93 18.16
CA LYS A 813 -21.21 31.39 19.52
C LYS A 813 -22.56 31.45 20.24
N GLN A 814 -22.80 30.55 21.18
CA GLN A 814 -23.81 30.79 22.19
C GLN A 814 -23.33 32.02 22.95
N HIS A 815 -24.01 33.15 22.73
CA HIS A 815 -23.85 34.30 23.62
C HIS A 815 -24.33 33.87 25.01
N PRO A 816 -23.59 34.24 26.06
CA PRO A 816 -23.81 33.77 27.43
C PRO A 816 -25.21 34.09 27.96
#